data_AF-A0A094E2V7-F1
#
_entry.id   AF-A0A094E2V7-F1
#
_cell.length_a   1.000
_cell.length_b   1.000
_cell.length_c   1.000
_cell.angle_alpha   90.00
_cell.angle_beta   90.00
_cell.angle_gamma   90.00
#
_symmetry.space_group_name_H-M   'P 1'
#
loop_
_entity.id
_entity.type
_entity.pdbx_description
1 polymer ?
#
loop_
_entity_poly.entity_id
_entity_poly.type
_entity_poly.pdbx_seq_one_letter_code
_entity_poly.pdbx_strand_id
1 'polypeptide(L)'
;MAPTVVLITGAGRGIGKALTAAYLLHEDHIVIGTVRDPKAPQAEELKSLPVGSGSRLVLVGIENTSLEDPKKAIESVEAAGIDHIDIVIANSGVSIGAGPLETADPKAFVDSFNINVLSGVVLFQAVNKLLTKSSAPKWISVTSRGGSTSAPLPWYPYAAAYCMSKSAQNWFTQTLHVGNASLTAFAIHPGFVLTDMGIAAATGAGIDLPVTSGEQSAKNIIDLISSATRENRSGKFLDVDTREELPCGTTLATKSSPHAGDACAALAAVLPGDIAYPNTTSYSQSTSYWSTQQLETRPRCFVAPKSTKAVSTILGVLTKGNWPFTVKGGGHIPYSGGSSVEDGVTIDLVHLNDIKVSADRQTVSIGPGNRWINVTETLDPLGLGVVGGRDMNVGVSGLTLGGGLSYFSGQYGWACDNVRRYEVVLASGRIVYASPKENNDLYWALRGGGGLNFGIVTQFDLVAFDQGEIWENALSFPGSSNASAIATFQNLTIQGMPLDKGATAFVGINYQPSTGGYTTDVGLLHATVPSTAESIPSVYEPFQKISAATANSTSTGTVSTFIRNFSTPYGRRWTWGNVVISASFSSKFLAEVMTLLENRNAAMLQKQGADDIAPTALFQPIPLNVLEAMQKNGGNAMGLKPSNGPLIMISFPTSWTKAQNDELVYGATRKLVADIEAKAKEYKVYTPYVYMNYADINQDVQRGYGKENYARLVGIARKYDPQGKLAQLWKGYFKLDRRA
;
A
#
# COMPACT_ATOMS: atom_id res chain seq x y z
N MET A 1 47.56 -6.81 -25.43
CA MET A 1 46.94 -7.17 -24.14
C MET A 1 46.57 -8.65 -24.19
N ALA A 2 46.25 -9.30 -23.07
CA ALA A 2 45.64 -10.62 -23.16
C ALA A 2 44.27 -10.49 -23.88
N PRO A 3 43.91 -11.42 -24.78
CA PRO A 3 42.65 -11.33 -25.50
C PRO A 3 41.47 -11.51 -24.53
N THR A 4 40.35 -10.82 -24.80
CA THR A 4 39.12 -11.01 -24.00
C THR A 4 38.46 -12.34 -24.40
N VAL A 5 38.16 -13.19 -23.43
CA VAL A 5 37.60 -14.52 -23.67
C VAL A 5 36.10 -14.54 -23.35
N VAL A 6 35.28 -14.80 -24.38
CA VAL A 6 33.81 -14.79 -24.29
C VAL A 6 33.23 -16.15 -24.64
N LEU A 7 32.51 -16.78 -23.70
CA LEU A 7 31.76 -18.02 -23.95
C LEU A 7 30.28 -17.72 -24.19
N ILE A 8 29.72 -18.24 -25.28
CA ILE A 8 28.34 -18.00 -25.70
C ILE A 8 27.66 -19.34 -25.96
N THR A 9 26.58 -19.62 -25.23
CA THR A 9 25.83 -20.86 -25.45
C THR A 9 24.80 -20.77 -26.57
N GLY A 10 24.65 -21.85 -27.34
CA GLY A 10 23.70 -21.92 -28.45
C GLY A 10 24.12 -21.06 -29.65
N ALA A 11 25.41 -21.05 -29.98
CA ALA A 11 26.00 -20.25 -31.05
C ALA A 11 25.48 -20.59 -32.45
N GLY A 12 24.84 -21.75 -32.65
CA GLY A 12 24.40 -22.22 -33.97
C GLY A 12 23.22 -21.47 -34.59
N ARG A 13 22.42 -20.71 -33.82
CA ARG A 13 21.23 -20.02 -34.35
C ARG A 13 20.78 -18.82 -33.50
N GLY A 14 19.88 -18.01 -34.05
CA GLY A 14 19.19 -16.92 -33.34
C GLY A 14 20.16 -15.91 -32.71
N ILE A 15 19.83 -15.47 -31.48
CA ILE A 15 20.62 -14.48 -30.72
C ILE A 15 22.05 -14.99 -30.47
N GLY A 16 22.24 -16.30 -30.23
CA GLY A 16 23.57 -16.89 -30.00
C GLY A 16 24.49 -16.73 -31.21
N LYS A 17 23.99 -17.02 -32.42
CA LYS A 17 24.75 -16.82 -33.68
C LYS A 17 25.10 -15.35 -33.89
N ALA A 18 24.14 -14.45 -33.65
CA ALA A 18 24.37 -13.01 -33.79
C ALA A 18 25.40 -12.47 -32.78
N LEU A 19 25.36 -12.92 -31.52
CA LEU A 19 26.36 -12.58 -30.51
C LEU A 19 27.74 -13.12 -30.88
N THR A 20 27.84 -14.37 -31.35
CA THR A 20 29.10 -14.96 -31.81
C THR A 20 29.70 -14.17 -32.96
N ALA A 21 28.91 -13.83 -33.98
CA ALA A 21 29.36 -13.01 -35.10
C ALA A 21 29.80 -11.60 -34.66
N ALA A 22 29.03 -10.96 -33.77
CA ALA A 22 29.34 -9.63 -33.29
C ALA A 22 30.64 -9.59 -32.46
N TYR A 23 30.83 -10.51 -31.51
CA TYR A 23 32.07 -10.59 -30.72
C TYR A 23 33.30 -10.95 -31.56
N LEU A 24 33.17 -11.78 -32.60
CA LEU A 24 34.28 -12.13 -33.50
C LEU A 24 34.82 -10.93 -34.28
N LEU A 25 34.00 -9.90 -34.51
CA LEU A 25 34.41 -8.68 -35.20
C LEU A 25 35.24 -7.73 -34.32
N HIS A 26 35.23 -7.87 -33.00
CA HIS A 26 36.11 -7.10 -32.12
C HIS A 26 37.56 -7.53 -32.29
N GLU A 27 38.51 -6.63 -32.00
CA GLU A 27 39.94 -6.95 -31.99
C GLU A 27 40.34 -7.69 -30.71
N ASP A 28 41.29 -8.61 -30.79
CA ASP A 28 41.85 -9.36 -29.65
C ASP A 28 40.80 -10.10 -28.78
N HIS A 29 39.88 -10.85 -29.42
CA HIS A 29 38.86 -11.66 -28.74
C HIS A 29 38.96 -13.16 -29.06
N ILE A 30 38.85 -14.01 -28.05
CA ILE A 30 38.64 -15.45 -28.23
C ILE A 30 37.17 -15.74 -27.93
N VAL A 31 36.41 -16.12 -28.96
CA VAL A 31 34.99 -16.45 -28.82
C VAL A 31 34.84 -17.96 -28.74
N ILE A 32 34.33 -18.46 -27.61
CA ILE A 32 33.99 -19.86 -27.40
C ILE A 32 32.50 -20.03 -27.71
N GLY A 33 32.16 -20.60 -28.86
CA GLY A 33 30.79 -20.87 -29.26
C GLY A 33 30.40 -22.31 -28.93
N THR A 34 29.28 -22.50 -28.22
CA THR A 34 28.77 -23.85 -27.95
C THR A 34 27.69 -24.26 -28.96
N VAL A 35 27.81 -25.47 -29.49
CA VAL A 35 26.85 -26.11 -30.40
C VAL A 35 26.66 -27.57 -29.98
N ARG A 36 25.58 -28.23 -30.40
CA ARG A 36 25.36 -29.65 -30.05
C ARG A 36 26.43 -30.57 -30.62
N ASP A 37 26.75 -30.38 -31.90
CA ASP A 37 27.79 -31.12 -32.61
C ASP A 37 28.68 -30.11 -33.37
N PRO A 38 29.94 -29.92 -32.95
CA PRO A 38 30.91 -29.05 -33.63
C PRO A 38 31.29 -29.48 -35.05
N LYS A 39 30.88 -30.69 -35.47
CA LYS A 39 31.10 -31.23 -36.83
C LYS A 39 29.86 -31.12 -37.72
N ALA A 40 28.73 -30.67 -37.18
CA ALA A 40 27.51 -30.52 -37.97
C ALA A 40 27.64 -29.38 -39.00
N PRO A 41 26.90 -29.41 -40.12
CA PRO A 41 26.96 -28.37 -41.15
C PRO A 41 26.73 -26.95 -40.61
N GLN A 42 25.84 -26.77 -39.61
CA GLN A 42 25.61 -25.45 -39.01
C GLN A 42 26.83 -24.92 -38.23
N ALA A 43 27.72 -25.80 -37.76
CA ALA A 43 28.96 -25.41 -37.10
C ALA A 43 30.03 -24.96 -38.10
N GLU A 44 30.01 -25.49 -39.33
CA GLU A 44 30.91 -25.03 -40.42
C GLU A 44 30.58 -23.60 -40.85
N GLU A 45 29.30 -23.21 -40.88
CA GLU A 45 28.91 -21.81 -41.15
C GLU A 45 29.45 -20.84 -40.10
N LEU A 46 29.66 -21.27 -38.85
CA LEU A 46 30.24 -20.40 -37.83
C LEU A 46 31.74 -20.16 -38.08
N LYS A 47 32.44 -21.14 -38.66
CA LYS A 47 33.87 -21.02 -38.98
C LYS A 47 34.13 -20.08 -40.15
N SER A 48 33.13 -19.80 -40.98
CA SER A 48 33.22 -18.85 -42.09
C SER A 48 32.82 -17.42 -41.72
N LEU A 49 32.44 -17.17 -40.46
CA LEU A 49 32.12 -15.82 -39.99
C LEU A 49 33.33 -14.89 -40.11
N PRO A 50 33.15 -13.60 -40.47
CA PRO A 50 34.23 -12.62 -40.46
C PRO A 50 34.86 -12.48 -39.06
N VAL A 51 36.18 -12.32 -39.03
CA VAL A 51 36.95 -12.25 -37.78
C VAL A 51 37.82 -10.99 -37.78
N GLY A 52 37.78 -10.25 -36.68
CA GLY A 52 38.61 -9.07 -36.42
C GLY A 52 40.07 -9.44 -36.18
N SER A 53 40.94 -8.43 -36.22
CA SER A 53 42.39 -8.63 -36.01
C SER A 53 42.65 -9.24 -34.63
N GLY A 54 43.49 -10.28 -34.56
CA GLY A 54 43.84 -10.96 -33.31
C GLY A 54 42.73 -11.84 -32.71
N SER A 55 41.55 -11.91 -33.32
CA SER A 55 40.42 -12.69 -32.84
C SER A 55 40.35 -14.09 -33.43
N ARG A 56 39.69 -15.03 -32.73
CA ARG A 56 39.42 -16.38 -33.24
C ARG A 56 38.21 -17.04 -32.59
N LEU A 57 37.62 -17.98 -33.32
CA LEU A 57 36.52 -18.83 -32.85
C LEU A 57 37.04 -20.18 -32.34
N VAL A 58 36.51 -20.64 -31.20
CA VAL A 58 36.68 -22.01 -30.69
C VAL A 58 35.29 -22.62 -30.50
N LEU A 59 35.00 -23.73 -31.20
CA LEU A 59 33.73 -24.41 -31.09
C LEU A 59 33.84 -25.64 -30.18
N VAL A 60 32.90 -25.78 -29.26
CA VAL A 60 32.82 -26.92 -28.34
C VAL A 60 31.40 -27.50 -28.29
N GLY A 61 31.33 -28.81 -28.06
CA GLY A 61 30.08 -29.58 -28.03
C GLY A 61 29.39 -29.47 -26.67
N ILE A 62 28.16 -28.93 -26.63
CA ILE A 62 27.28 -28.98 -25.45
C ILE A 62 25.85 -29.24 -25.91
N GLU A 63 25.28 -30.38 -25.51
CA GLU A 63 23.83 -30.57 -25.45
C GLU A 63 23.30 -30.07 -24.10
N ASN A 64 22.27 -29.21 -24.12
CA ASN A 64 21.81 -28.51 -22.91
C ASN A 64 21.13 -29.45 -21.89
N THR A 65 20.77 -30.67 -22.29
CA THR A 65 20.24 -31.70 -21.37
C THR A 65 21.34 -32.61 -20.80
N SER A 66 22.59 -32.50 -21.26
CA SER A 66 23.70 -33.30 -20.74
C SER A 66 24.29 -32.67 -19.48
N LEU A 67 24.47 -33.48 -18.43
CA LEU A 67 25.14 -33.05 -17.20
C LEU A 67 26.67 -33.15 -17.29
N GLU A 68 27.20 -33.80 -18.33
CA GLU A 68 28.64 -34.08 -18.48
C GLU A 68 29.30 -33.23 -19.57
N ASP A 69 28.54 -32.82 -20.59
CA ASP A 69 29.10 -32.13 -21.76
C ASP A 69 29.78 -30.81 -21.38
N PRO A 70 29.24 -29.95 -20.49
CA PRO A 70 29.93 -28.72 -20.11
C PRO A 70 31.32 -28.97 -19.54
N LYS A 71 31.52 -30.04 -18.75
CA LYS A 71 32.84 -30.39 -18.22
C LYS A 71 33.82 -30.76 -19.34
N LYS A 72 33.41 -31.65 -20.26
CA LYS A 72 34.23 -32.06 -21.42
C LYS A 72 34.54 -30.90 -22.36
N ALA A 73 33.57 -30.00 -22.53
CA ALA A 73 33.74 -28.78 -23.31
C ALA A 73 34.83 -27.89 -22.69
N ILE A 74 34.83 -27.73 -21.37
CA ILE A 74 35.84 -26.93 -20.67
C ILE A 74 37.24 -27.59 -20.69
N GLU A 75 37.32 -28.91 -20.61
CA GLU A 75 38.60 -29.64 -20.86
C GLU A 75 39.14 -29.35 -22.27
N SER A 76 38.25 -29.27 -23.27
CA SER A 76 38.63 -28.93 -24.66
C SER A 76 39.04 -27.46 -24.80
N VAL A 77 38.40 -26.55 -24.05
CA VAL A 77 38.79 -25.12 -23.98
C VAL A 77 40.18 -24.97 -23.37
N GLU A 78 40.46 -25.65 -22.25
CA GLU A 78 41.79 -25.65 -21.62
C GLU A 78 42.86 -26.23 -22.56
N ALA A 79 42.54 -27.34 -23.26
CA ALA A 79 43.43 -27.94 -24.25
C ALA A 79 43.70 -27.04 -25.47
N ALA A 80 42.78 -26.12 -25.79
CA ALA A 80 42.95 -25.10 -26.82
C ALA A 80 43.80 -23.89 -26.36
N GLY A 81 44.45 -23.99 -25.19
CA GLY A 81 45.34 -22.98 -24.63
C GLY A 81 44.63 -21.80 -23.97
N ILE A 82 43.35 -21.95 -23.61
CA ILE A 82 42.56 -20.91 -22.96
C ILE A 82 42.56 -21.18 -21.46
N ASP A 83 43.16 -20.28 -20.68
CA ASP A 83 43.38 -20.47 -19.25
C ASP A 83 42.42 -19.68 -18.35
N HIS A 84 41.61 -18.77 -18.90
CA HIS A 84 40.58 -17.98 -18.21
C HIS A 84 39.37 -17.73 -19.13
N ILE A 85 38.25 -17.31 -18.54
CA ILE A 85 37.06 -16.80 -19.26
C ILE A 85 36.64 -15.49 -18.60
N ASP A 86 36.43 -14.44 -19.40
CA ASP A 86 35.99 -13.13 -18.88
C ASP A 86 34.48 -12.99 -18.86
N ILE A 87 33.80 -13.48 -19.90
CA ILE A 87 32.36 -13.28 -20.07
C ILE A 87 31.70 -14.60 -20.44
N VAL A 88 30.67 -14.98 -19.70
CA VAL A 88 29.79 -16.10 -20.05
C VAL A 88 28.39 -15.55 -20.33
N ILE A 89 27.92 -15.77 -21.56
CA ILE A 89 26.55 -15.46 -21.98
C ILE A 89 25.79 -16.77 -22.09
N ALA A 90 25.06 -17.10 -21.02
CA ALA A 90 24.17 -18.26 -20.92
C ALA A 90 22.87 -17.98 -21.69
N ASN A 91 22.95 -18.11 -23.02
CA ASN A 91 21.89 -17.79 -23.96
C ASN A 91 20.93 -18.95 -24.27
N SER A 92 21.39 -20.20 -24.15
CA SER A 92 20.57 -21.38 -24.38
C SER A 92 19.22 -21.34 -23.62
N GLY A 93 18.13 -21.59 -24.34
CA GLY A 93 16.80 -21.74 -23.75
C GLY A 93 15.75 -22.22 -24.74
N VAL A 94 14.61 -22.68 -24.22
CA VAL A 94 13.47 -23.22 -24.97
C VAL A 94 12.15 -22.79 -24.35
N SER A 95 11.10 -22.72 -25.18
CA SER A 95 9.71 -22.59 -24.76
C SER A 95 8.95 -23.83 -25.23
N ILE A 96 8.59 -24.72 -24.30
CA ILE A 96 7.94 -26.00 -24.58
C ILE A 96 6.50 -25.95 -24.06
N GLY A 97 5.55 -26.49 -24.83
CA GLY A 97 4.18 -26.72 -24.36
C GLY A 97 3.37 -25.44 -24.07
N ALA A 98 3.27 -24.53 -25.05
CA ALA A 98 2.40 -23.36 -24.93
C ALA A 98 0.93 -23.78 -24.84
N GLY A 99 0.22 -23.26 -23.83
CA GLY A 99 -1.18 -23.57 -23.54
C GLY A 99 -1.60 -23.13 -22.13
N PRO A 100 -2.92 -23.12 -21.84
CA PRO A 100 -3.46 -22.83 -20.50
C PRO A 100 -2.87 -23.75 -19.43
N LEU A 101 -2.64 -23.22 -18.23
CA LEU A 101 -2.10 -23.98 -17.09
C LEU A 101 -2.93 -25.23 -16.78
N GLU A 102 -4.24 -25.14 -16.96
CA GLU A 102 -5.21 -26.21 -16.72
C GLU A 102 -5.02 -27.43 -17.63
N THR A 103 -4.36 -27.25 -18.78
CA THR A 103 -4.18 -28.28 -19.81
C THR A 103 -2.71 -28.53 -20.17
N ALA A 104 -1.78 -27.83 -19.53
CA ALA A 104 -0.36 -27.91 -19.87
C ALA A 104 0.24 -29.27 -19.44
N ASP A 105 1.02 -29.89 -20.31
CA ASP A 105 1.72 -31.16 -20.04
C ASP A 105 2.79 -30.94 -18.94
N PRO A 106 2.71 -31.63 -17.79
CA PRO A 106 3.74 -31.57 -16.74
C PRO A 106 5.15 -31.86 -17.26
N LYS A 107 5.30 -32.70 -18.29
CA LYS A 107 6.61 -32.99 -18.90
C LYS A 107 7.24 -31.73 -19.50
N ALA A 108 6.44 -30.82 -20.06
CA ALA A 108 6.93 -29.56 -20.61
C ALA A 108 7.57 -28.67 -19.53
N PHE A 109 7.09 -28.73 -18.28
CA PHE A 109 7.70 -28.02 -17.14
C PHE A 109 9.06 -28.63 -16.79
N VAL A 110 9.14 -29.96 -16.67
CA VAL A 110 10.40 -30.66 -16.37
C VAL A 110 11.44 -30.38 -17.45
N ASP A 111 11.09 -30.53 -18.72
CA ASP A 111 12.00 -30.30 -19.84
C ASP A 111 12.44 -28.83 -19.91
N SER A 112 11.52 -27.89 -19.69
CA SER A 112 11.85 -26.45 -19.66
C SER A 112 12.76 -26.10 -18.50
N PHE A 113 12.58 -26.69 -17.31
CA PHE A 113 13.47 -26.47 -16.17
C PHE A 113 14.86 -27.06 -16.40
N ASN A 114 14.94 -28.28 -16.94
CA ASN A 114 16.21 -28.92 -17.26
C ASN A 114 17.02 -28.08 -18.24
N ILE A 115 16.39 -27.55 -19.29
CA ILE A 115 17.08 -26.79 -20.32
C ILE A 115 17.33 -25.33 -19.89
N ASN A 116 16.35 -24.63 -19.32
CA ASN A 116 16.47 -23.19 -19.04
C ASN A 116 17.20 -22.90 -17.71
N VAL A 117 17.21 -23.84 -16.77
CA VAL A 117 17.77 -23.63 -15.41
C VAL A 117 18.94 -24.55 -15.15
N LEU A 118 18.72 -25.87 -15.19
CA LEU A 118 19.73 -26.85 -14.79
C LEU A 118 20.97 -26.79 -15.71
N SER A 119 20.79 -26.61 -17.02
CA SER A 119 21.90 -26.45 -17.96
C SER A 119 22.83 -25.28 -17.57
N GLY A 120 22.27 -24.17 -17.08
CA GLY A 120 23.01 -23.02 -16.60
C GLY A 120 23.78 -23.30 -15.31
N VAL A 121 23.20 -24.10 -14.41
CA VAL A 121 23.87 -24.56 -13.17
C VAL A 121 25.10 -25.41 -13.51
N VAL A 122 24.93 -26.42 -14.36
CA VAL A 122 26.03 -27.32 -14.76
C VAL A 122 27.10 -26.56 -15.53
N LEU A 123 26.69 -25.66 -16.44
CA LEU A 123 27.63 -24.79 -17.14
C LEU A 123 28.44 -23.95 -16.17
N PHE A 124 27.79 -23.26 -15.22
CA PHE A 124 28.48 -22.46 -14.21
C PHE A 124 29.50 -23.28 -13.44
N GLN A 125 29.12 -24.46 -12.96
CA GLN A 125 30.01 -25.38 -12.25
C GLN A 125 31.25 -25.75 -13.08
N ALA A 126 31.09 -25.98 -14.39
CA ALA A 126 32.20 -26.29 -15.28
C ALA A 126 33.12 -25.08 -15.55
N VAL A 127 32.55 -23.89 -15.79
CA VAL A 127 33.35 -22.69 -16.13
C VAL A 127 33.96 -21.99 -14.92
N ASN A 128 33.47 -22.25 -13.70
CA ASN A 128 33.81 -21.46 -12.50
C ASN A 128 35.33 -21.35 -12.27
N LYS A 129 36.08 -22.43 -12.51
CA LYS A 129 37.55 -22.45 -12.38
C LYS A 129 38.25 -21.49 -13.35
N LEU A 130 37.70 -21.29 -14.55
CA LEU A 130 38.25 -20.37 -15.54
C LEU A 130 37.74 -18.93 -15.32
N LEU A 131 36.49 -18.76 -14.87
CA LEU A 131 35.92 -17.46 -14.52
C LEU A 131 36.68 -16.79 -13.37
N THR A 132 37.07 -17.53 -12.33
CA THR A 132 37.77 -16.96 -11.15
C THR A 132 39.17 -16.44 -11.46
N LYS A 133 39.74 -16.80 -12.62
CA LYS A 133 41.03 -16.29 -13.09
C LYS A 133 40.92 -14.98 -13.86
N SER A 134 39.72 -14.60 -14.31
CA SER A 134 39.50 -13.28 -14.89
C SER A 134 39.57 -12.20 -13.80
N SER A 135 40.09 -11.02 -14.17
CA SER A 135 40.10 -9.85 -13.28
C SER A 135 38.73 -9.19 -13.14
N ALA A 136 37.81 -9.45 -14.08
CA ALA A 136 36.47 -8.85 -14.10
C ALA A 136 35.43 -9.81 -14.68
N PRO A 137 35.20 -10.99 -14.05
CA PRO A 137 34.34 -12.02 -14.61
C PRO A 137 32.87 -11.56 -14.66
N LYS A 138 32.21 -11.87 -15.78
CA LYS A 138 30.79 -11.55 -16.02
C LYS A 138 30.00 -12.80 -16.37
N TRP A 139 28.82 -12.93 -15.75
CA TRP A 139 27.82 -13.95 -16.08
C TRP A 139 26.52 -13.28 -16.51
N ILE A 140 26.04 -13.61 -17.69
CA ILE A 140 24.81 -13.06 -18.24
C ILE A 140 23.84 -14.20 -18.54
N SER A 141 22.74 -14.22 -17.80
CA SER A 141 21.63 -15.14 -18.08
C SER A 141 20.66 -14.49 -19.06
N VAL A 142 20.53 -15.04 -20.27
CA VAL A 142 19.52 -14.58 -21.23
C VAL A 142 18.17 -15.22 -20.89
N THR A 143 17.32 -14.45 -20.21
CA THR A 143 16.04 -14.95 -19.70
C THR A 143 14.90 -14.55 -20.64
N SER A 144 13.91 -13.80 -20.16
CA SER A 144 12.76 -13.29 -20.92
C SER A 144 11.93 -12.39 -20.03
N ARG A 145 11.16 -11.44 -20.59
CA ARG A 145 10.16 -10.67 -19.84
C ARG A 145 9.17 -11.55 -19.07
N GLY A 146 8.89 -12.77 -19.58
CA GLY A 146 8.09 -13.78 -18.89
C GLY A 146 8.72 -14.35 -17.60
N GLY A 147 10.00 -14.06 -17.34
CA GLY A 147 10.67 -14.36 -16.07
C GLY A 147 10.43 -13.31 -14.97
N SER A 148 9.70 -12.22 -15.28
CA SER A 148 9.20 -11.30 -14.26
C SER A 148 7.95 -11.90 -13.59
N THR A 149 7.82 -11.76 -12.27
CA THR A 149 6.61 -12.16 -11.53
C THR A 149 5.68 -10.99 -11.23
N SER A 150 6.01 -9.79 -11.71
CA SER A 150 5.27 -8.55 -11.42
C SER A 150 4.97 -7.71 -12.67
N ALA A 151 5.52 -8.08 -13.84
CA ALA A 151 5.13 -7.47 -15.10
C ALA A 151 3.71 -7.94 -15.47
N PRO A 152 2.78 -7.06 -15.84
CA PRO A 152 1.50 -7.47 -16.40
C PRO A 152 1.72 -7.88 -17.87
N LEU A 153 1.55 -9.16 -18.20
CA LEU A 153 1.58 -9.63 -19.58
C LEU A 153 0.28 -10.38 -19.92
N PRO A 154 -0.41 -10.04 -21.02
CA PRO A 154 -1.69 -10.64 -21.36
C PRO A 154 -1.62 -12.15 -21.68
N TRP A 155 -0.42 -12.72 -21.82
CA TRP A 155 -0.19 -14.11 -22.21
C TRP A 155 0.37 -15.01 -21.09
N TYR A 156 0.51 -14.54 -19.84
CA TYR A 156 0.93 -15.39 -18.70
C TYR A 156 0.17 -16.73 -18.61
N PRO A 157 -1.14 -16.81 -18.88
CA PRO A 157 -1.87 -18.06 -18.82
C PRO A 157 -1.41 -19.11 -19.85
N TYR A 158 -0.77 -18.69 -20.96
CA TYR A 158 -0.51 -19.54 -22.13
C TYR A 158 0.95 -20.00 -22.29
N ALA A 159 1.85 -19.62 -21.38
CA ALA A 159 3.27 -19.97 -21.44
C ALA A 159 3.83 -20.30 -20.04
N ALA A 160 3.05 -20.98 -19.19
CA ALA A 160 3.36 -21.23 -17.79
C ALA A 160 4.72 -21.92 -17.57
N ALA A 161 4.99 -23.03 -18.25
CA ALA A 161 6.27 -23.77 -18.14
C ALA A 161 7.48 -22.89 -18.50
N TYR A 162 7.34 -22.07 -19.54
CA TYR A 162 8.37 -21.13 -19.95
C TYR A 162 8.57 -20.00 -18.94
N CYS A 163 7.51 -19.33 -18.51
CA CYS A 163 7.59 -18.22 -17.55
C CYS A 163 8.16 -18.65 -16.20
N MET A 164 7.72 -19.80 -15.68
CA MET A 164 8.22 -20.34 -14.41
C MET A 164 9.70 -20.72 -14.51
N SER A 165 10.11 -21.40 -15.59
CA SER A 165 11.52 -21.76 -15.78
C SER A 165 12.42 -20.53 -15.97
N LYS A 166 11.95 -19.48 -16.67
CA LYS A 166 12.68 -18.21 -16.80
C LYS A 166 12.73 -17.42 -15.48
N SER A 167 11.69 -17.47 -14.66
CA SER A 167 11.70 -16.89 -13.31
C SER A 167 12.70 -17.62 -12.40
N ALA A 168 12.76 -18.95 -12.49
CA ALA A 168 13.77 -19.75 -11.79
C ALA A 168 15.20 -19.46 -12.28
N GLN A 169 15.39 -19.21 -13.58
CA GLN A 169 16.68 -18.78 -14.14
C GLN A 169 17.12 -17.40 -13.61
N ASN A 170 16.17 -16.46 -13.44
CA ASN A 170 16.44 -15.17 -12.78
C ASN A 170 16.90 -15.39 -11.33
N TRP A 171 16.24 -16.29 -10.58
CA TRP A 171 16.64 -16.64 -9.22
C TRP A 171 18.03 -17.28 -9.15
N PHE A 172 18.34 -18.19 -10.07
CA PHE A 172 19.69 -18.76 -10.20
C PHE A 172 20.75 -17.67 -10.38
N THR A 173 20.47 -16.67 -11.21
CA THR A 173 21.38 -15.53 -11.43
C THR A 173 21.58 -14.71 -10.16
N GLN A 174 20.52 -14.52 -9.37
CA GLN A 174 20.62 -13.88 -8.05
C GLN A 174 21.50 -14.68 -7.09
N THR A 175 21.37 -16.02 -7.08
CA THR A 175 22.24 -16.91 -6.30
C THR A 175 23.70 -16.75 -6.70
N LEU A 176 24.01 -16.62 -8.00
CA LEU A 176 25.37 -16.37 -8.47
C LEU A 176 25.90 -15.02 -7.96
N HIS A 177 25.10 -13.96 -8.07
CA HIS A 177 25.47 -12.62 -7.60
C HIS A 177 25.78 -12.60 -6.10
N VAL A 178 24.89 -13.18 -5.29
CA VAL A 178 25.03 -13.22 -3.82
C VAL A 178 26.18 -14.13 -3.40
N GLY A 179 26.31 -15.30 -4.02
CA GLY A 179 27.29 -16.32 -3.65
C GLY A 179 28.72 -16.05 -4.10
N ASN A 180 28.94 -15.12 -5.04
CA ASN A 180 30.27 -14.86 -5.62
C ASN A 180 30.59 -13.36 -5.57
N ALA A 181 31.51 -12.96 -4.70
CA ALA A 181 31.83 -11.55 -4.45
C ALA A 181 32.51 -10.83 -5.63
N SER A 182 33.26 -11.55 -6.47
CA SER A 182 33.97 -10.96 -7.62
C SER A 182 33.20 -11.04 -8.95
N LEU A 183 32.12 -11.81 -9.01
CA LEU A 183 31.37 -12.07 -10.24
C LEU A 183 30.34 -10.96 -10.51
N THR A 184 30.35 -10.38 -11.70
CA THR A 184 29.24 -9.53 -12.16
C THR A 184 28.19 -10.42 -12.83
N ALA A 185 27.15 -10.80 -12.10
CA ALA A 185 26.09 -11.70 -12.58
C ALA A 185 24.76 -10.97 -12.70
N PHE A 186 24.14 -10.93 -13.88
CA PHE A 186 22.83 -10.31 -14.08
C PHE A 186 22.03 -11.00 -15.17
N ALA A 187 20.71 -10.86 -15.09
CA ALA A 187 19.78 -11.46 -16.04
C ALA A 187 19.26 -10.41 -17.01
N ILE A 188 18.93 -10.83 -18.23
CA ILE A 188 18.45 -9.92 -19.27
C ILE A 188 17.23 -10.45 -20.01
N HIS A 189 16.30 -9.56 -20.35
CA HIS A 189 15.32 -9.78 -21.41
C HIS A 189 15.89 -9.23 -22.72
N PRO A 190 16.12 -10.07 -23.75
CA PRO A 190 16.80 -9.67 -24.98
C PRO A 190 15.93 -8.86 -25.97
N GLY A 191 14.73 -8.42 -25.57
CA GLY A 191 13.71 -7.87 -26.45
C GLY A 191 12.85 -8.95 -27.13
N PHE A 192 11.85 -8.54 -27.91
CA PHE A 192 11.08 -9.43 -28.78
C PHE A 192 11.83 -9.61 -30.11
N VAL A 193 12.66 -10.66 -30.18
CA VAL A 193 13.59 -10.88 -31.30
C VAL A 193 13.00 -11.83 -32.35
N LEU A 194 13.24 -11.54 -33.63
CA LEU A 194 12.84 -12.39 -34.76
C LEU A 194 13.64 -13.70 -34.75
N THR A 195 13.13 -14.68 -34.02
CA THR A 195 13.66 -16.04 -33.92
C THR A 195 12.51 -17.02 -34.12
N ASP A 196 12.78 -18.29 -34.43
CA ASP A 196 11.74 -19.33 -34.52
C ASP A 196 10.82 -19.33 -33.28
N MET A 197 11.42 -19.13 -32.10
CA MET A 197 10.70 -19.04 -30.83
C MET A 197 9.89 -17.74 -30.69
N GLY A 198 10.43 -16.60 -31.13
CA GLY A 198 9.71 -15.33 -31.14
C GLY A 198 8.51 -15.33 -32.08
N ILE A 199 8.66 -15.92 -33.27
CA ILE A 199 7.60 -16.10 -34.27
C ILE A 199 6.51 -17.05 -33.74
N ALA A 200 6.90 -18.17 -33.12
CA ALA A 200 5.96 -19.10 -32.51
C ALA A 200 5.18 -18.45 -31.35
N ALA A 201 5.84 -17.64 -30.52
CA ALA A 201 5.20 -16.90 -29.43
C ALA A 201 4.23 -15.82 -29.94
N ALA A 202 4.60 -15.06 -30.97
CA ALA A 202 3.74 -14.05 -31.58
C ALA A 202 2.50 -14.67 -32.25
N THR A 203 2.71 -15.75 -33.03
CA THR A 203 1.62 -16.52 -33.66
C THR A 203 0.68 -17.12 -32.62
N GLY A 204 1.21 -17.72 -31.56
CA GLY A 204 0.41 -18.32 -30.49
C GLY A 204 -0.37 -17.32 -29.64
N ALA A 205 0.08 -16.07 -29.57
CA ALA A 205 -0.58 -15.00 -28.82
C ALA A 205 -1.54 -14.14 -29.66
N GLY A 206 -1.50 -14.25 -31.00
CA GLY A 206 -2.34 -13.45 -31.90
C GLY A 206 -2.02 -11.95 -31.87
N ILE A 207 -0.77 -11.56 -31.57
CA ILE A 207 -0.35 -10.16 -31.41
C ILE A 207 0.66 -9.78 -32.50
N ASP A 208 0.42 -8.66 -33.17
CA ASP A 208 1.38 -8.01 -34.06
C ASP A 208 2.31 -7.13 -33.19
N LEU A 209 3.55 -7.57 -32.97
CA LEU A 209 4.52 -6.86 -32.11
C LEU A 209 5.69 -6.35 -32.96
N PRO A 210 6.21 -5.14 -32.70
CA PRO A 210 7.43 -4.67 -33.34
C PRO A 210 8.60 -5.59 -32.97
N VAL A 211 9.29 -6.11 -33.98
CA VAL A 211 10.30 -7.16 -33.81
C VAL A 211 11.71 -6.59 -33.98
N THR A 212 12.59 -6.85 -33.01
CA THR A 212 14.02 -6.50 -33.07
C THR A 212 14.78 -7.58 -33.85
N SER A 213 15.73 -7.20 -34.71
CA SER A 213 16.57 -8.20 -35.40
C SER A 213 17.54 -8.89 -34.43
N GLY A 214 18.03 -10.08 -34.78
CA GLY A 214 19.01 -10.80 -33.95
C GLY A 214 20.31 -9.99 -33.75
N GLU A 215 20.74 -9.28 -34.78
CA GLU A 215 21.92 -8.41 -34.78
C GLU A 215 21.73 -7.20 -33.87
N GLN A 216 20.56 -6.55 -33.93
CA GLN A 216 20.27 -5.40 -33.08
C GLN A 216 20.15 -5.81 -31.61
N SER A 217 19.53 -6.96 -31.32
CA SER A 217 19.49 -7.51 -29.96
C SER A 217 20.91 -7.84 -29.46
N ALA A 218 21.73 -8.51 -30.28
CA ALA A 218 23.12 -8.81 -29.94
C ALA A 218 23.93 -7.55 -29.63
N LYS A 219 23.79 -6.50 -30.45
CA LYS A 219 24.42 -5.20 -30.21
C LYS A 219 23.99 -4.60 -28.86
N ASN A 220 22.68 -4.57 -28.59
CA ASN A 220 22.15 -4.04 -27.33
C ASN A 220 22.68 -4.81 -26.12
N ILE A 221 22.78 -6.15 -26.23
CA ILE A 221 23.35 -7.01 -25.20
C ILE A 221 24.83 -6.70 -24.97
N ILE A 222 25.63 -6.60 -26.03
CA ILE A 222 27.07 -6.29 -25.94
C ILE A 222 27.29 -4.93 -25.28
N ASP A 223 26.54 -3.91 -25.68
CA ASP A 223 26.58 -2.57 -25.06
C ASP A 223 26.20 -2.60 -23.57
N LEU A 224 25.27 -3.48 -23.18
CA LEU A 224 24.92 -3.65 -21.77
C LEU A 224 26.08 -4.27 -20.99
N ILE A 225 26.70 -5.31 -21.57
CA ILE A 225 27.77 -6.07 -20.96
C ILE A 225 29.03 -5.23 -20.82
N SER A 226 29.38 -4.44 -21.84
CA SER A 226 30.59 -3.62 -21.84
C SER A 226 30.57 -2.58 -20.71
N SER A 227 29.42 -1.95 -20.47
CA SER A 227 29.21 -0.96 -19.41
C SER A 227 28.86 -1.56 -18.03
N ALA A 228 28.64 -2.88 -17.94
CA ALA A 228 28.28 -3.54 -16.70
C ALA A 228 29.48 -3.69 -15.75
N THR A 229 29.24 -3.35 -14.49
CA THR A 229 30.09 -3.55 -13.32
C THR A 229 29.28 -4.26 -12.25
N ARG A 230 29.96 -4.73 -11.20
CA ARG A 230 29.25 -5.37 -10.10
C ARG A 230 28.28 -4.40 -9.44
N GLU A 231 28.69 -3.15 -9.27
CA GLU A 231 27.98 -2.11 -8.52
C GLU A 231 26.75 -1.61 -9.27
N ASN A 232 26.83 -1.46 -10.60
CA ASN A 232 25.74 -0.83 -11.36
C ASN A 232 24.68 -1.83 -11.88
N ARG A 233 25.05 -3.07 -12.24
CA ARG A 233 24.17 -4.01 -12.95
C ARG A 233 24.03 -5.39 -12.31
N SER A 234 24.98 -5.84 -11.48
CA SER A 234 24.93 -7.19 -10.89
C SER A 234 23.71 -7.37 -9.98
N GLY A 235 23.14 -8.57 -9.96
CA GLY A 235 21.93 -8.92 -9.22
C GLY A 235 20.64 -8.36 -9.81
N LYS A 236 20.68 -7.69 -10.98
CA LYS A 236 19.49 -7.11 -11.62
C LYS A 236 18.94 -7.99 -12.73
N PHE A 237 17.66 -7.78 -13.03
CA PHE A 237 17.01 -8.30 -14.22
C PHE A 237 16.66 -7.13 -15.15
N LEU A 238 17.29 -7.04 -16.31
CA LEU A 238 17.28 -5.84 -17.14
C LEU A 238 16.63 -6.08 -18.50
N ASP A 239 15.92 -5.09 -19.00
CA ASP A 239 15.47 -5.05 -20.39
C ASP A 239 16.57 -4.43 -21.26
N VAL A 240 17.02 -5.12 -22.31
CA VAL A 240 18.18 -4.68 -23.10
C VAL A 240 17.88 -3.46 -23.98
N ASP A 241 16.61 -3.24 -24.33
CA ASP A 241 16.20 -2.16 -25.23
C ASP A 241 16.02 -0.87 -24.42
N THR A 242 15.35 -0.94 -23.27
CA THR A 242 15.08 0.22 -22.39
C THR A 242 16.18 0.49 -21.36
N ARG A 243 17.02 -0.50 -21.07
CA ARG A 243 18.04 -0.50 -19.98
C ARG A 243 17.45 -0.42 -18.56
N GLU A 244 16.14 -0.52 -18.44
CA GLU A 244 15.41 -0.48 -17.18
C GLU A 244 15.45 -1.85 -16.47
N GLU A 245 15.30 -1.81 -15.14
CA GLU A 245 15.17 -3.01 -14.33
C GLU A 245 13.73 -3.52 -14.37
N LEU A 246 13.56 -4.75 -14.83
CA LEU A 246 12.29 -5.46 -14.82
C LEU A 246 12.01 -5.99 -13.40
N PRO A 247 10.79 -5.84 -12.88
CA PRO A 247 10.50 -6.19 -11.51
C PRO A 247 10.55 -7.72 -11.31
N CYS A 248 11.26 -8.18 -10.29
CA CYS A 248 11.23 -9.55 -9.79
C CYS A 248 10.66 -9.51 -8.37
N GLY A 249 9.58 -10.27 -8.10
CA GLY A 249 8.81 -10.28 -6.85
C GLY A 249 9.54 -10.81 -5.61
N THR A 250 10.86 -10.73 -5.57
CA THR A 250 11.72 -11.18 -4.46
C THR A 250 12.77 -10.16 -4.04
N THR A 251 12.65 -8.91 -4.48
CA THR A 251 13.39 -7.83 -3.79
C THR A 251 12.80 -7.65 -2.39
N LEU A 252 13.44 -8.29 -1.40
CA LEU A 252 13.69 -7.64 -0.11
C LEU A 252 14.41 -6.33 -0.44
N ALA A 253 13.62 -5.34 -0.81
CA ALA A 253 14.08 -4.03 -1.13
C ALA A 253 14.62 -3.41 0.16
N THR A 254 15.92 -3.56 0.43
CA THR A 254 16.69 -2.41 0.92
C THR A 254 16.72 -1.41 -0.22
N LYS A 255 15.61 -0.71 -0.42
CA LYS A 255 15.49 0.43 -1.32
C LYS A 255 16.19 1.61 -0.67
N SER A 256 17.51 1.54 -0.52
CA SER A 256 18.30 2.76 -0.57
C SER A 256 18.28 3.22 -2.03
N SER A 257 17.21 3.90 -2.42
CA SER A 257 17.21 4.71 -3.63
C SER A 257 18.41 5.65 -3.55
N PRO A 258 19.18 5.86 -4.64
CA PRO A 258 20.23 6.87 -4.67
C PRO A 258 19.59 8.25 -4.71
N HIS A 259 18.95 8.67 -3.63
CA HIS A 259 18.80 10.09 -3.36
C HIS A 259 20.18 10.57 -2.91
N ALA A 260 20.82 11.42 -3.71
CA ALA A 260 22.10 11.99 -3.34
C ALA A 260 21.99 12.70 -1.99
N GLY A 261 22.61 12.14 -0.94
CA GLY A 261 22.63 12.68 0.42
C GLY A 261 21.67 12.01 1.41
N ASP A 262 22.04 12.08 2.70
CA ASP A 262 21.25 11.57 3.81
C ASP A 262 20.23 12.63 4.29
N ALA A 263 18.94 12.36 4.10
CA ALA A 263 17.84 13.22 4.52
C ALA A 263 17.92 13.57 6.01
N CYS A 264 18.29 12.59 6.85
CA CYS A 264 18.34 12.77 8.29
C CYS A 264 19.50 13.70 8.70
N ALA A 265 20.68 13.53 8.09
CA ALA A 265 21.80 14.46 8.27
C ALA A 265 21.47 15.88 7.78
N ALA A 266 20.80 16.00 6.62
CA ALA A 266 20.39 17.31 6.10
C ALA A 266 19.40 18.03 7.05
N LEU A 267 18.46 17.28 7.64
CA LEU A 267 17.55 17.83 8.65
C LEU A 267 18.27 18.15 9.96
N ALA A 268 19.20 17.30 10.42
CA ALA A 268 19.98 17.54 11.63
C ALA A 268 20.83 18.82 11.55
N ALA A 269 21.31 19.18 10.36
CA ALA A 269 22.07 20.40 10.13
C ALA A 269 21.23 21.69 10.32
N VAL A 270 19.92 21.63 10.06
CA VAL A 270 19.01 22.79 10.18
C VAL A 270 18.14 22.76 11.43
N LEU A 271 17.99 21.60 12.07
CA LEU A 271 17.21 21.36 13.29
C LEU A 271 18.02 20.45 14.25
N PRO A 272 19.11 20.97 14.83
CA PRO A 272 19.97 20.17 15.71
C PRO A 272 19.21 19.72 16.96
N GLY A 273 19.29 18.41 17.26
CA GLY A 273 18.67 17.81 18.44
C GLY A 273 17.20 17.38 18.27
N ASP A 274 16.57 17.66 17.12
CA ASP A 274 15.17 17.30 16.86
C ASP A 274 15.02 16.04 15.98
N ILE A 275 16.12 15.34 15.68
CA ILE A 275 16.16 14.11 14.88
C ILE A 275 16.39 12.90 15.77
N ALA A 276 15.52 11.90 15.66
CA ALA A 276 15.67 10.63 16.36
C ALA A 276 16.11 9.54 15.39
N TYR A 277 17.28 8.96 15.64
CA TYR A 277 17.88 7.88 14.85
C TYR A 277 17.60 6.49 15.44
N PRO A 278 17.64 5.42 14.64
CA PRO A 278 17.52 4.06 15.13
C PRO A 278 18.44 3.79 16.33
N ASN A 279 18.00 2.92 17.25
CA ASN A 279 18.71 2.57 18.50
C ASN A 279 18.86 3.71 19.53
N THR A 280 18.09 4.80 19.40
CA THR A 280 17.98 5.85 20.42
C THR A 280 16.66 5.78 21.18
N THR A 281 16.62 6.23 22.44
CA THR A 281 15.38 6.29 23.24
C THR A 281 14.29 7.13 22.57
N SER A 282 14.67 8.27 21.99
CA SER A 282 13.76 9.15 21.24
C SER A 282 13.12 8.45 20.03
N TYR A 283 13.86 7.56 19.36
CA TYR A 283 13.31 6.78 18.25
C TYR A 283 12.31 5.75 18.77
N SER A 284 12.64 5.00 19.82
CA SER A 284 11.71 4.06 20.45
C SER A 284 10.41 4.74 20.92
N GLN A 285 10.49 5.93 21.52
CA GLN A 285 9.30 6.71 21.89
C GLN A 285 8.47 7.12 20.66
N SER A 286 9.12 7.49 19.57
CA SER A 286 8.46 7.88 18.31
C SER A 286 7.83 6.68 17.57
N THR A 287 8.24 5.45 17.88
CA THR A 287 7.61 4.23 17.34
C THR A 287 6.28 3.84 18.01
N SER A 288 5.70 4.68 18.87
CA SER A 288 4.36 4.43 19.42
C SER A 288 3.28 4.61 18.35
N TYR A 289 2.67 3.50 17.91
CA TYR A 289 1.54 3.43 16.99
C TYR A 289 0.42 2.57 17.58
N TRP A 290 -0.82 2.89 17.22
CA TRP A 290 -2.00 2.19 17.73
C TRP A 290 -2.11 0.76 17.19
N SER A 291 -1.97 0.60 15.87
CA SER A 291 -1.96 -0.71 15.22
C SER A 291 -0.54 -1.26 15.11
N THR A 292 -0.37 -2.56 15.32
CA THR A 292 0.96 -3.20 15.22
C THR A 292 1.46 -3.28 13.79
N GLN A 293 0.58 -3.23 12.78
CA GLN A 293 0.97 -3.19 11.36
C GLN A 293 1.84 -1.98 11.02
N GLN A 294 1.67 -0.84 11.69
CA GLN A 294 2.47 0.36 11.43
C GLN A 294 3.95 0.18 11.81
N LEU A 295 4.24 -0.70 12.77
CA LEU A 295 5.60 -1.04 13.22
C LEU A 295 6.36 -1.90 12.20
N GLU A 296 5.70 -2.40 11.16
CA GLU A 296 6.33 -3.22 10.12
C GLU A 296 7.17 -2.39 9.15
N THR A 297 7.00 -1.07 9.19
CA THR A 297 7.89 -0.13 8.50
C THR A 297 8.91 0.46 9.45
N ARG A 298 10.13 0.69 8.96
CA ARG A 298 11.25 1.24 9.70
C ARG A 298 11.68 2.58 9.09
N PRO A 299 11.24 3.70 9.68
CA PRO A 299 11.74 5.02 9.28
C PRO A 299 13.25 5.10 9.43
N ARG A 300 13.90 5.79 8.49
CA ARG A 300 15.33 6.11 8.59
C ARG A 300 15.62 6.99 9.79
N CYS A 301 14.74 7.95 10.06
CA CYS A 301 14.70 8.74 11.27
C CYS A 301 13.30 9.33 11.49
N PHE A 302 13.06 9.78 12.72
CA PHE A 302 11.95 10.68 13.02
C PHE A 302 12.45 12.11 13.16
N VAL A 303 11.60 13.08 12.80
CA VAL A 303 11.79 14.49 13.13
C VAL A 303 10.53 14.99 13.83
N ALA A 304 10.69 15.61 15.00
CA ALA A 304 9.57 16.05 15.82
C ALA A 304 9.55 17.60 15.95
N PRO A 305 8.94 18.32 14.99
CA PRO A 305 8.94 19.78 14.99
C PRO A 305 8.18 20.36 16.18
N LYS A 306 8.73 21.44 16.75
CA LYS A 306 8.15 22.19 17.88
C LYS A 306 7.43 23.49 17.45
N SER A 307 7.41 23.81 16.16
CA SER A 307 6.71 24.98 15.63
C SER A 307 6.32 24.79 14.16
N THR A 308 5.36 25.58 13.69
CA THR A 308 4.99 25.67 12.26
C THR A 308 6.18 26.03 11.37
N LYS A 309 7.07 26.90 11.85
CA LYS A 309 8.30 27.26 11.13
C LYS A 309 9.24 26.06 10.98
N ALA A 310 9.35 25.20 11.99
CA ALA A 310 10.13 23.97 11.89
C ALA A 310 9.52 23.01 10.85
N VAL A 311 8.19 22.85 10.82
CA VAL A 311 7.49 22.07 9.77
C VAL A 311 7.79 22.61 8.37
N SER A 312 7.75 23.94 8.21
CA SER A 312 8.12 24.64 6.96
C SER A 312 9.55 24.31 6.52
N THR A 313 10.52 24.42 7.44
CA THR A 313 11.92 24.06 7.18
C THR A 313 12.06 22.60 6.77
N ILE A 314 11.46 21.67 7.52
CA ILE A 314 11.51 20.22 7.25
C ILE A 314 10.99 19.92 5.84
N LEU A 315 9.80 20.45 5.52
CA LEU A 315 9.17 20.18 4.23
C LEU A 315 10.00 20.80 3.08
N GLY A 316 10.58 21.98 3.28
CA GLY A 316 11.51 22.59 2.31
C GLY A 316 12.76 21.73 2.05
N VAL A 317 13.37 21.17 3.10
CA VAL A 317 14.53 20.26 2.97
C VAL A 317 14.14 18.99 2.23
N LEU A 318 13.05 18.33 2.65
CA LEU A 318 12.61 17.05 2.08
C LEU A 318 12.18 17.18 0.61
N THR A 319 11.45 18.24 0.27
CA THR A 319 11.00 18.47 -1.12
C THR A 319 12.12 18.88 -2.06
N LYS A 320 13.13 19.61 -1.57
CA LYS A 320 14.35 19.95 -2.32
C LYS A 320 15.24 18.74 -2.55
N GLY A 321 15.40 17.88 -1.54
CA GLY A 321 16.17 16.64 -1.62
C GLY A 321 15.45 15.47 -2.30
N ASN A 322 14.17 15.64 -2.65
CA ASN A 322 13.30 14.58 -3.17
C ASN A 322 13.25 13.33 -2.28
N TRP A 323 13.28 13.53 -0.96
CA TRP A 323 13.31 12.42 -0.01
C TRP A 323 11.89 11.98 0.40
N PRO A 324 11.60 10.67 0.44
CA PRO A 324 10.30 10.17 0.86
C PRO A 324 10.08 10.44 2.35
N PHE A 325 8.85 10.81 2.69
CA PHE A 325 8.47 11.07 4.07
C PHE A 325 7.03 10.67 4.35
N THR A 326 6.65 10.64 5.61
CA THR A 326 5.24 10.62 6.02
C THR A 326 5.03 11.51 7.24
N VAL A 327 3.78 11.67 7.65
CA VAL A 327 3.40 12.52 8.79
C VAL A 327 2.57 11.72 9.76
N LYS A 328 2.96 11.78 11.02
CA LYS A 328 2.26 11.14 12.13
C LYS A 328 1.67 12.21 13.03
N GLY A 329 0.33 12.26 13.08
CA GLY A 329 -0.39 12.93 14.16
C GLY A 329 -0.75 11.92 15.25
N GLY A 330 -1.88 11.24 15.05
CA GLY A 330 -2.44 10.24 15.96
C GLY A 330 -1.81 8.84 15.94
N GLY A 331 -1.19 8.44 14.82
CA GLY A 331 -0.72 7.06 14.63
C GLY A 331 -1.82 5.99 14.61
N HIS A 332 -3.09 6.37 14.40
CA HIS A 332 -4.27 5.52 14.58
C HIS A 332 -4.71 4.71 13.34
N ILE A 333 -3.83 4.58 12.35
CA ILE A 333 -4.17 3.97 11.07
C ILE A 333 -3.99 2.44 11.11
N PRO A 334 -4.95 1.64 10.58
CA PRO A 334 -5.00 0.18 10.70
C PRO A 334 -4.26 -0.56 9.56
N TYR A 335 -3.12 -0.05 9.08
CA TYR A 335 -2.32 -0.74 8.06
C TYR A 335 -0.89 -0.20 8.02
N SER A 336 0.01 -1.04 7.49
CA SER A 336 1.43 -0.73 7.32
C SER A 336 1.65 0.45 6.37
N GLY A 337 2.66 1.27 6.66
CA GLY A 337 3.03 2.42 5.82
C GLY A 337 2.02 3.58 5.81
N GLY A 338 1.06 3.60 6.76
CA GLY A 338 -0.02 4.58 6.77
C GLY A 338 0.40 5.95 7.30
N SER A 339 0.97 5.97 8.51
CA SER A 339 1.62 7.13 9.12
C SER A 339 3.03 6.78 9.61
N SER A 340 3.63 5.77 8.99
CA SER A 340 5.03 5.37 9.10
C SER A 340 5.55 5.09 7.70
N VAL A 341 6.86 5.09 7.49
CA VAL A 341 7.47 4.96 6.16
C VAL A 341 8.73 4.12 6.23
N GLU A 342 8.91 3.22 5.28
CA GLU A 342 10.15 2.43 5.15
C GLU A 342 11.27 3.28 4.57
N ASP A 343 12.44 3.30 5.24
CA ASP A 343 13.66 4.01 4.83
C ASP A 343 13.45 5.51 4.45
N GLY A 344 12.41 6.13 5.00
CA GLY A 344 12.09 7.54 4.81
C GLY A 344 12.10 8.32 6.13
N VAL A 345 11.67 9.58 6.08
CA VAL A 345 11.54 10.42 7.28
C VAL A 345 10.10 10.41 7.78
N THR A 346 9.87 10.10 9.06
CA THR A 346 8.56 10.33 9.68
C THR A 346 8.57 11.67 10.42
N ILE A 347 7.70 12.58 10.01
CA ILE A 347 7.46 13.85 10.71
C ILE A 347 6.43 13.59 11.81
N ASP A 348 6.87 13.54 13.06
CA ASP A 348 6.02 13.31 14.22
C ASP A 348 5.54 14.64 14.82
N LEU A 349 4.25 14.93 14.70
CA LEU A 349 3.68 16.21 15.15
C LEU A 349 3.43 16.28 16.66
N VAL A 350 3.89 15.29 17.43
CA VAL A 350 3.65 15.14 18.88
C VAL A 350 3.93 16.40 19.72
N HIS A 351 4.90 17.24 19.33
CA HIS A 351 5.24 18.48 20.05
C HIS A 351 4.40 19.70 19.63
N LEU A 352 3.60 19.59 18.57
CA LEU A 352 2.58 20.59 18.24
C LEU A 352 1.28 20.21 18.95
N ASN A 353 1.28 20.30 20.28
CA ASN A 353 0.20 19.84 21.16
C ASN A 353 -0.43 20.95 22.01
N ASP A 354 -0.18 22.23 21.69
CA ASP A 354 -0.84 23.36 22.35
C ASP A 354 -2.38 23.26 22.25
N ILE A 355 -3.06 23.62 23.35
CA ILE A 355 -4.53 23.79 23.42
C ILE A 355 -4.77 25.16 24.06
N LYS A 356 -5.29 26.11 23.30
CA LYS A 356 -5.49 27.50 23.76
C LYS A 356 -6.94 27.94 23.52
N VAL A 357 -7.62 28.29 24.60
CA VAL A 357 -8.97 28.86 24.55
C VAL A 357 -8.86 30.37 24.34
N SER A 358 -9.62 30.92 23.39
CA SER A 358 -9.67 32.36 23.15
C SER A 358 -10.30 33.11 24.33
N ALA A 359 -9.99 34.39 24.47
CA ALA A 359 -10.51 35.20 25.58
C ALA A 359 -12.05 35.29 25.60
N ASP A 360 -12.69 35.25 24.43
CA ASP A 360 -14.15 35.21 24.27
C ASP A 360 -14.76 33.81 24.43
N ARG A 361 -13.92 32.79 24.68
CA ARG A 361 -14.29 31.37 24.81
C ARG A 361 -15.02 30.77 23.61
N GLN A 362 -14.97 31.40 22.43
CA GLN A 362 -15.65 30.91 21.23
C GLN A 362 -14.77 30.06 20.30
N THR A 363 -13.47 30.03 20.55
CA THR A 363 -12.48 29.32 19.74
C THR A 363 -11.50 28.56 20.62
N VAL A 364 -11.19 27.32 20.25
CA VAL A 364 -10.05 26.58 20.79
C VAL A 364 -9.04 26.33 19.68
N SER A 365 -7.84 26.91 19.80
CA SER A 365 -6.72 26.61 18.92
C SER A 365 -6.03 25.34 19.40
N ILE A 366 -6.03 24.30 18.58
CA ILE A 366 -5.54 22.96 18.91
C ILE A 366 -4.43 22.56 17.95
N GLY A 367 -3.30 22.13 18.51
CA GLY A 367 -2.20 21.56 17.77
C GLY A 367 -2.49 20.15 17.24
N PRO A 368 -1.97 19.78 16.05
CA PRO A 368 -2.25 18.51 15.35
C PRO A 368 -1.72 17.26 16.06
N GLY A 369 -0.79 17.41 17.00
CA GLY A 369 -0.17 16.32 17.76
C GLY A 369 -1.06 15.76 18.87
N ASN A 370 -2.11 16.48 19.26
CA ASN A 370 -3.02 16.07 20.32
C ASN A 370 -3.80 14.79 20.00
N ARG A 371 -4.11 14.03 21.05
CA ARG A 371 -5.20 13.06 21.07
C ARG A 371 -6.48 13.72 21.56
N TRP A 372 -7.63 13.15 21.22
CA TRP A 372 -8.92 13.72 21.65
C TRP A 372 -9.08 13.77 23.17
N ILE A 373 -8.45 12.84 23.90
CA ILE A 373 -8.45 12.92 25.37
C ILE A 373 -7.74 14.15 25.92
N ASN A 374 -6.62 14.57 25.31
CA ASN A 374 -5.92 15.77 25.77
C ASN A 374 -6.81 17.01 25.61
N VAL A 375 -7.58 17.06 24.52
CA VAL A 375 -8.51 18.14 24.24
C VAL A 375 -9.65 18.15 25.25
N THR A 376 -10.35 17.03 25.44
CA THR A 376 -11.52 16.99 26.33
C THR A 376 -11.14 17.20 27.79
N GLU A 377 -10.05 16.60 28.29
CA GLU A 377 -9.59 16.84 29.66
C GLU A 377 -9.21 18.29 29.95
N THR A 378 -8.75 19.02 28.92
CA THR A 378 -8.45 20.45 29.05
C THR A 378 -9.71 21.31 29.09
N LEU A 379 -10.75 20.91 28.35
CA LEU A 379 -11.97 21.72 28.16
C LEU A 379 -13.08 21.40 29.16
N ASP A 380 -13.19 20.15 29.62
CA ASP A 380 -14.23 19.71 30.56
C ASP A 380 -14.23 20.56 31.84
N PRO A 381 -13.09 20.85 32.51
CA PRO A 381 -13.06 21.71 33.70
C PRO A 381 -13.47 23.16 33.44
N LEU A 382 -13.41 23.60 32.17
CA LEU A 382 -13.81 24.94 31.76
C LEU A 382 -15.30 25.01 31.41
N GLY A 383 -16.02 23.87 31.39
CA GLY A 383 -17.39 23.78 30.92
C GLY A 383 -17.51 24.04 29.42
N LEU A 384 -16.49 23.65 28.64
CA LEU A 384 -16.44 23.85 27.20
C LEU A 384 -16.37 22.52 26.44
N GLY A 385 -16.97 22.50 25.26
CA GLY A 385 -16.90 21.41 24.31
C GLY A 385 -16.44 21.90 22.94
N VAL A 386 -15.89 20.97 22.16
CA VAL A 386 -15.66 21.10 20.72
C VAL A 386 -16.17 19.84 20.03
N VAL A 387 -16.52 19.95 18.75
CA VAL A 387 -16.94 18.78 17.97
C VAL A 387 -15.71 17.92 17.63
N GLY A 388 -15.53 16.84 18.41
CA GLY A 388 -14.35 15.98 18.34
C GLY A 388 -14.66 14.49 18.26
N GLY A 389 -13.59 13.69 18.24
CA GLY A 389 -13.66 12.23 18.17
C GLY A 389 -14.19 11.57 19.43
N ARG A 390 -14.69 10.33 19.27
CA ARG A 390 -15.33 9.53 20.33
C ARG A 390 -14.41 8.52 21.00
N ASP A 391 -13.20 8.30 20.48
CA ASP A 391 -12.19 7.41 21.06
C ASP A 391 -11.02 8.26 21.58
N MET A 392 -10.65 8.04 22.83
CA MET A 392 -9.60 8.77 23.53
C MET A 392 -8.24 8.75 22.81
N ASN A 393 -7.89 7.66 22.11
CA ASN A 393 -6.59 7.41 21.51
C ASN A 393 -6.44 8.01 20.11
N VAL A 394 -7.54 8.48 19.51
CA VAL A 394 -7.54 9.02 18.15
C VAL A 394 -6.90 10.40 18.13
N GLY A 395 -6.04 10.64 17.13
CA GLY A 395 -5.43 11.95 16.92
C GLY A 395 -6.38 12.97 16.30
N VAL A 396 -6.25 14.23 16.72
CA VAL A 396 -7.08 15.36 16.25
C VAL A 396 -6.95 15.54 14.73
N SER A 397 -5.73 15.53 14.22
CA SER A 397 -5.42 15.84 12.81
C SER A 397 -6.08 14.88 11.83
N GLY A 398 -5.80 13.58 11.94
CA GLY A 398 -6.35 12.57 11.02
C GLY A 398 -7.87 12.55 11.03
N LEU A 399 -8.47 12.52 12.22
CA LEU A 399 -9.93 12.47 12.37
C LEU A 399 -10.61 13.68 11.73
N THR A 400 -10.14 14.88 12.04
CA THR A 400 -10.73 16.13 11.56
C THR A 400 -10.56 16.30 10.06
N LEU A 401 -9.43 15.89 9.48
CA LEU A 401 -9.18 16.05 8.05
C LEU A 401 -9.92 15.02 7.19
N GLY A 402 -10.27 13.87 7.77
CA GLY A 402 -11.11 12.84 7.13
C GLY A 402 -12.62 12.99 7.38
N GLY A 403 -13.05 13.98 8.16
CA GLY A 403 -14.45 14.23 8.52
C GLY A 403 -14.62 14.37 10.04
N GLY A 404 -14.85 13.26 10.73
CA GLY A 404 -14.83 13.20 12.19
C GLY A 404 -16.19 13.12 12.85
N LEU A 405 -16.67 11.89 13.05
CA LEU A 405 -17.86 11.59 13.83
C LEU A 405 -17.70 12.02 15.30
N SER A 406 -18.72 12.66 15.83
CA SER A 406 -18.77 13.20 17.18
C SER A 406 -20.11 12.92 17.88
N TYR A 407 -20.13 12.94 19.21
CA TYR A 407 -21.40 12.89 19.95
C TYR A 407 -22.29 14.10 19.66
N PHE A 408 -21.70 15.23 19.27
CA PHE A 408 -22.41 16.49 19.00
C PHE A 408 -22.79 16.67 17.52
N SER A 409 -22.68 15.61 16.71
CA SER A 409 -22.89 15.72 15.26
C SER A 409 -24.29 16.21 14.90
N GLY A 410 -25.30 15.81 15.67
CA GLY A 410 -26.70 16.21 15.44
C GLY A 410 -26.97 17.70 15.62
N GLN A 411 -26.14 18.38 16.42
CA GLN A 411 -26.24 19.82 16.66
C GLN A 411 -25.38 20.62 15.67
N TYR A 412 -24.19 20.11 15.35
CA TYR A 412 -23.14 20.92 14.75
C TYR A 412 -22.48 20.32 13.50
N GLY A 413 -22.92 19.17 13.00
CA GLY A 413 -22.23 18.45 11.92
C GLY A 413 -20.94 17.79 12.40
N TRP A 414 -20.08 17.34 11.49
CA TRP A 414 -18.87 16.61 11.87
C TRP A 414 -17.73 17.55 12.32
N ALA A 415 -16.68 16.98 12.90
CA ALA A 415 -15.54 17.74 13.44
C ALA A 415 -14.97 18.72 12.41
N CYS A 416 -14.80 18.27 11.16
CA CYS A 416 -14.30 19.10 10.07
C CYS A 416 -15.16 20.34 9.77
N ASP A 417 -16.48 20.26 9.98
CA ASP A 417 -17.38 21.38 9.70
C ASP A 417 -17.26 22.47 10.77
N ASN A 418 -16.66 22.15 11.91
CA ASN A 418 -16.50 23.02 13.07
C ASN A 418 -15.12 23.70 13.14
N VAL A 419 -14.33 23.62 12.08
CA VAL A 419 -13.07 24.37 11.98
C VAL A 419 -13.34 25.78 11.45
N ARG A 420 -12.96 26.81 12.20
CA ARG A 420 -13.00 28.22 11.76
C ARG A 420 -11.86 28.53 10.79
N ARG A 421 -10.67 28.01 11.08
CA ARG A 421 -9.45 28.25 10.30
C ARG A 421 -8.44 27.12 10.50
N TYR A 422 -7.72 26.78 9.44
CA TYR A 422 -6.52 25.95 9.48
C TYR A 422 -5.28 26.81 9.28
N GLU A 423 -4.20 26.52 10.00
CA GLU A 423 -2.85 26.92 9.60
C GLU A 423 -2.18 25.74 8.88
N VAL A 424 -1.63 25.98 7.70
CA VAL A 424 -1.17 24.92 6.79
C VAL A 424 0.21 25.25 6.24
N VAL A 425 1.11 24.27 6.29
CA VAL A 425 2.40 24.30 5.58
C VAL A 425 2.25 23.57 4.25
N LEU A 426 2.40 24.31 3.16
CA LEU A 426 2.31 23.79 1.80
C LEU A 426 3.60 23.11 1.36
N ALA A 427 3.55 22.34 0.27
CA ALA A 427 4.72 21.69 -0.35
C ALA A 427 5.91 22.64 -0.60
N SER A 428 5.62 23.91 -0.91
CA SER A 428 6.62 24.96 -1.10
C SER A 428 7.33 25.43 0.18
N GLY A 429 6.91 24.95 1.35
CA GLY A 429 7.32 25.44 2.67
C GLY A 429 6.55 26.69 3.11
N ARG A 430 5.72 27.31 2.26
CA ARG A 430 4.90 28.46 2.67
C ARG A 430 3.89 28.08 3.73
N ILE A 431 3.74 28.95 4.74
CA ILE A 431 2.68 28.89 5.74
C ILE A 431 1.51 29.72 5.23
N VAL A 432 0.32 29.15 5.19
CA VAL A 432 -0.92 29.82 4.77
C VAL A 432 -2.05 29.52 5.73
N TYR A 433 -3.06 30.39 5.75
CA TYR A 433 -4.30 30.16 6.48
C TYR A 433 -5.43 29.78 5.53
N ALA A 434 -6.24 28.81 5.92
CA ALA A 434 -7.42 28.40 5.15
C ALA A 434 -8.67 28.57 6.01
N SER A 435 -9.60 29.40 5.56
CA SER A 435 -10.86 29.75 6.23
C SER A 435 -11.97 29.98 5.18
N PRO A 436 -13.22 30.22 5.57
CA PRO A 436 -14.28 30.60 4.62
C PRO A 436 -13.95 31.86 3.79
N LYS A 437 -13.07 32.75 4.29
CA LYS A 437 -12.74 34.04 3.66
C LYS A 437 -11.33 34.10 3.06
N GLU A 438 -10.48 33.11 3.31
CA GLU A 438 -9.07 33.10 2.90
C GLU A 438 -8.68 31.68 2.45
N ASN A 439 -8.13 31.52 1.24
CA ASN A 439 -7.84 30.19 0.65
C ASN A 439 -9.03 29.22 0.81
N ASN A 440 -10.24 29.70 0.48
CA ASN A 440 -11.50 29.02 0.78
C ASN A 440 -11.66 27.66 0.05
N ASP A 441 -10.94 27.47 -1.04
CA ASP A 441 -10.85 26.21 -1.76
C ASP A 441 -10.03 25.17 -0.99
N LEU A 442 -8.87 25.56 -0.45
CA LEU A 442 -8.10 24.73 0.46
C LEU A 442 -8.89 24.42 1.74
N TYR A 443 -9.60 25.41 2.29
CA TYR A 443 -10.48 25.21 3.45
C TYR A 443 -11.59 24.19 3.19
N TRP A 444 -12.18 24.21 1.99
CA TRP A 444 -13.15 23.20 1.57
C TRP A 444 -12.50 21.82 1.43
N ALA A 445 -11.31 21.72 0.84
CA ALA A 445 -10.61 20.46 0.61
C ALA A 445 -10.14 19.77 1.89
N LEU A 446 -9.67 20.53 2.89
CA LEU A 446 -9.22 19.99 4.18
C LEU A 446 -10.38 19.44 5.03
N ARG A 447 -11.63 19.78 4.69
CA ARG A 447 -12.83 19.24 5.34
C ARG A 447 -13.29 17.96 4.64
N GLY A 448 -12.66 16.84 5.00
CA GLY A 448 -13.01 15.50 4.50
C GLY A 448 -12.18 15.00 3.32
N GLY A 449 -11.32 15.82 2.70
CA GLY A 449 -10.46 15.40 1.59
C GLY A 449 -9.15 14.72 2.01
N GLY A 450 -8.83 14.71 3.31
CA GLY A 450 -7.58 14.18 3.87
C GLY A 450 -6.38 15.13 3.70
N GLY A 451 -5.57 15.30 4.75
CA GLY A 451 -4.48 16.29 4.76
C GLY A 451 -3.32 16.00 3.79
N LEU A 452 -3.03 14.71 3.58
CA LEU A 452 -1.87 14.22 2.81
C LEU A 452 -1.79 14.71 1.36
N ASN A 453 -2.89 15.26 0.83
CA ASN A 453 -3.00 15.74 -0.55
C ASN A 453 -2.74 17.26 -0.69
N PHE A 454 -2.73 18.02 0.41
CA PHE A 454 -2.80 19.49 0.35
C PHE A 454 -1.74 20.21 1.18
N GLY A 455 -1.22 19.58 2.23
CA GLY A 455 -0.21 20.17 3.11
C GLY A 455 -0.28 19.65 4.54
N ILE A 456 0.65 20.08 5.38
CA ILE A 456 0.69 19.69 6.80
C ILE A 456 -0.05 20.76 7.60
N VAL A 457 -1.18 20.40 8.20
CA VAL A 457 -1.91 21.30 9.10
C VAL A 457 -1.20 21.37 10.45
N THR A 458 -0.87 22.57 10.89
CA THR A 458 -0.13 22.85 12.13
C THR A 458 -0.98 23.46 13.24
N GLN A 459 -2.19 23.93 12.91
CA GLN A 459 -3.16 24.40 13.89
C GLN A 459 -4.59 24.24 13.37
N PHE A 460 -5.50 23.84 14.26
CA PHE A 460 -6.94 23.81 14.06
C PHE A 460 -7.60 24.81 15.00
N ASP A 461 -8.22 25.87 14.47
CA ASP A 461 -9.05 26.77 15.26
C ASP A 461 -10.49 26.23 15.25
N LEU A 462 -10.89 25.52 16.30
CA LEU A 462 -12.22 24.90 16.41
C LEU A 462 -13.23 25.84 17.06
N VAL A 463 -14.49 25.72 16.66
CA VAL A 463 -15.63 26.35 17.35
C VAL A 463 -15.80 25.70 18.73
N ALA A 464 -15.75 26.51 19.77
CA ALA A 464 -16.08 26.12 21.14
C ALA A 464 -17.55 26.43 21.46
N PHE A 465 -18.15 25.63 22.33
CA PHE A 465 -19.49 25.85 22.87
C PHE A 465 -19.51 25.45 24.35
N ASP A 466 -20.48 25.97 25.11
CA ASP A 466 -20.66 25.55 26.49
C ASP A 466 -21.11 24.09 26.54
N GLN A 467 -20.44 23.29 27.37
CA GLN A 467 -20.74 21.88 27.52
C GLN A 467 -20.54 21.46 28.97
N GLY A 468 -21.59 20.86 29.54
CA GLY A 468 -21.55 20.18 30.83
C GLY A 468 -21.50 18.67 30.65
N GLU A 469 -22.04 17.96 31.63
CA GLU A 469 -22.18 16.51 31.54
C GLU A 469 -23.12 16.09 30.40
N ILE A 470 -22.81 14.94 29.79
CA ILE A 470 -23.66 14.24 28.84
C ILE A 470 -24.24 13.00 29.52
N TRP A 471 -25.33 12.50 28.96
CA TRP A 471 -26.01 11.30 29.43
C TRP A 471 -25.74 10.14 28.49
N GLU A 472 -25.49 8.95 29.02
CA GLU A 472 -25.34 7.71 28.25
C GLU A 472 -26.22 6.60 28.84
N ASN A 473 -26.84 5.82 27.97
CA ASN A 473 -27.38 4.51 28.29
C ASN A 473 -26.74 3.45 27.38
N ALA A 474 -26.10 2.46 28.01
CA ALA A 474 -25.49 1.33 27.35
C ALA A 474 -26.38 0.09 27.54
N LEU A 475 -26.84 -0.48 26.44
CA LEU A 475 -27.68 -1.67 26.40
C LEU A 475 -26.93 -2.80 25.73
N SER A 476 -27.07 -4.01 26.26
CA SER A 476 -26.60 -5.23 25.59
C SER A 476 -27.78 -6.19 25.44
N PHE A 477 -27.87 -6.83 24.27
CA PHE A 477 -28.90 -7.78 23.92
C PHE A 477 -28.26 -9.07 23.36
N PRO A 478 -28.93 -10.22 23.50
CA PRO A 478 -28.50 -11.43 22.82
C PRO A 478 -28.61 -11.27 21.30
N GLY A 479 -27.78 -12.01 20.56
CA GLY A 479 -27.74 -11.99 19.09
C GLY A 479 -29.09 -12.23 18.41
N SER A 480 -30.01 -12.95 19.07
CA SER A 480 -31.38 -13.15 18.59
C SER A 480 -32.21 -11.86 18.48
N SER A 481 -31.77 -10.78 19.13
CA SER A 481 -32.44 -9.46 19.12
C SER A 481 -31.85 -8.49 18.09
N ASN A 482 -30.84 -8.89 17.30
CA ASN A 482 -30.18 -8.01 16.32
C ASN A 482 -31.17 -7.28 15.42
N ALA A 483 -32.16 -8.01 14.86
CA ALA A 483 -33.15 -7.44 13.96
C ALA A 483 -34.00 -6.35 14.63
N SER A 484 -34.47 -6.59 15.85
CA SER A 484 -35.30 -5.64 16.61
C SER A 484 -34.50 -4.40 17.03
N ALA A 485 -33.26 -4.59 17.49
CA ALA A 485 -32.39 -3.49 17.89
C ALA A 485 -32.01 -2.60 16.69
N ILE A 486 -31.62 -3.20 15.56
CA ILE A 486 -31.26 -2.47 14.35
C ILE A 486 -32.50 -1.78 13.74
N ALA A 487 -33.68 -2.41 13.74
CA ALA A 487 -34.91 -1.76 13.28
C ALA A 487 -35.30 -0.56 14.17
N THR A 488 -35.11 -0.67 15.49
CA THR A 488 -35.36 0.44 16.43
C THR A 488 -34.36 1.57 16.19
N PHE A 489 -33.08 1.24 15.99
CA PHE A 489 -32.03 2.20 15.62
C PHE A 489 -32.26 2.86 14.26
N GLN A 490 -32.77 2.12 13.28
CA GLN A 490 -33.19 2.63 11.98
C GLN A 490 -34.30 3.67 12.14
N ASN A 491 -35.34 3.36 12.92
CA ASN A 491 -36.42 4.31 13.19
C ASN A 491 -35.92 5.55 13.96
N LEU A 492 -35.04 5.36 14.96
CA LEU A 492 -34.36 6.45 15.66
C LEU A 492 -33.59 7.35 14.68
N THR A 493 -32.89 6.78 13.70
CA THR A 493 -32.13 7.53 12.68
C THR A 493 -33.04 8.33 11.75
N ILE A 494 -34.18 7.77 11.34
CA ILE A 494 -35.10 8.40 10.38
C ILE A 494 -35.98 9.45 11.07
N GLN A 495 -36.53 9.13 12.24
CA GLN A 495 -37.63 9.90 12.86
C GLN A 495 -37.23 10.56 14.18
N GLY A 496 -36.34 9.95 14.97
CA GLY A 496 -35.99 10.44 16.30
C GLY A 496 -34.92 11.53 16.28
N MET A 497 -33.69 11.18 15.86
CA MET A 497 -32.54 12.10 15.87
C MET A 497 -32.74 13.40 15.08
N PRO A 498 -33.48 13.43 13.95
CA PRO A 498 -33.78 14.71 13.29
C PRO A 498 -34.57 15.69 14.15
N LEU A 499 -35.40 15.19 15.08
CA LEU A 499 -36.24 15.99 15.97
C LEU A 499 -35.54 16.33 17.29
N ASP A 500 -34.53 15.55 17.68
CA ASP A 500 -33.72 15.78 18.86
C ASP A 500 -32.23 15.87 18.49
N LYS A 501 -31.75 17.12 18.34
CA LYS A 501 -30.38 17.39 17.92
C LYS A 501 -29.33 16.94 18.95
N GLY A 502 -29.70 16.79 20.22
CA GLY A 502 -28.81 16.34 21.29
C GLY A 502 -28.59 14.83 21.27
N ALA A 503 -29.44 14.09 20.56
CA ALA A 503 -29.41 12.63 20.52
C ALA A 503 -28.40 12.09 19.50
N THR A 504 -27.62 11.09 19.93
CA THR A 504 -26.81 10.24 19.06
C THR A 504 -26.90 8.79 19.53
N ALA A 505 -26.55 7.84 18.66
CA ALA A 505 -26.48 6.44 19.01
C ALA A 505 -25.54 5.68 18.06
N PHE A 506 -25.23 4.44 18.40
CA PHE A 506 -24.63 3.46 17.49
C PHE A 506 -25.07 2.06 17.91
N VAL A 507 -24.98 1.11 16.98
CA VAL A 507 -25.22 -0.31 17.26
C VAL A 507 -23.99 -1.11 16.88
N GLY A 508 -23.46 -1.90 17.81
CA GLY A 508 -22.38 -2.85 17.59
C GLY A 508 -22.90 -4.28 17.60
N ILE A 509 -22.60 -5.03 16.54
CA ILE A 509 -22.78 -6.48 16.50
C ILE A 509 -21.42 -7.10 16.75
N ASN A 510 -21.26 -7.70 17.91
CA ASN A 510 -20.01 -8.31 18.35
C ASN A 510 -20.15 -9.83 18.33
N TYR A 511 -19.09 -10.51 17.91
CA TYR A 511 -18.99 -11.96 18.04
C TYR A 511 -17.94 -12.29 19.10
N GLN A 512 -18.34 -13.05 20.12
CA GLN A 512 -17.44 -13.49 21.18
C GLN A 512 -17.16 -15.00 21.03
N PRO A 513 -15.95 -15.39 20.59
CA PRO A 513 -15.60 -16.79 20.38
C PRO A 513 -15.72 -17.65 21.63
N SER A 514 -15.36 -17.11 22.80
CA SER A 514 -15.40 -17.83 24.08
C SER A 514 -16.81 -18.24 24.51
N THR A 515 -17.84 -17.58 24.00
CA THR A 515 -19.26 -17.92 24.26
C THR A 515 -19.98 -18.44 23.01
N GLY A 516 -19.27 -18.54 21.87
CA GLY A 516 -19.81 -18.99 20.58
C GLY A 516 -21.00 -18.17 20.07
N GLY A 517 -21.16 -16.93 20.56
CA GLY A 517 -22.42 -16.19 20.45
C GLY A 517 -22.23 -14.74 20.00
N TYR A 518 -23.27 -14.22 19.35
CA TYR A 518 -23.39 -12.81 19.04
C TYR A 518 -24.03 -12.02 20.18
N THR A 519 -23.55 -10.81 20.38
CA THR A 519 -24.23 -9.77 21.17
C THR A 519 -24.53 -8.57 20.29
N THR A 520 -25.63 -7.88 20.62
CA THR A 520 -25.91 -6.54 20.11
C THR A 520 -25.74 -5.55 21.24
N ASP A 521 -24.77 -4.65 21.10
CA ASP A 521 -24.53 -3.56 22.03
C ASP A 521 -25.02 -2.25 21.42
N VAL A 522 -25.83 -1.51 22.15
CA VAL A 522 -26.41 -0.23 21.74
C VAL A 522 -25.94 0.84 22.71
N GLY A 523 -25.23 1.85 22.20
CA GLY A 523 -24.92 3.04 22.97
C GLY A 523 -25.86 4.17 22.57
N LEU A 524 -26.59 4.71 23.53
CA LEU A 524 -27.47 5.86 23.38
C LEU A 524 -26.85 7.03 24.17
N LEU A 525 -26.56 8.16 23.51
CA LEU A 525 -25.95 9.31 24.19
C LEU A 525 -26.69 10.59 23.87
N HIS A 526 -26.91 11.41 24.90
CA HIS A 526 -27.57 12.71 24.78
C HIS A 526 -26.67 13.84 25.28
N ALA A 527 -26.56 14.93 24.52
CA ALA A 527 -25.67 16.06 24.80
C ALA A 527 -25.97 16.80 26.12
N THR A 528 -27.14 16.56 26.72
CA THR A 528 -27.54 17.10 28.03
C THR A 528 -28.06 16.00 28.94
N VAL A 529 -27.91 16.22 30.25
CA VAL A 529 -28.49 15.35 31.28
C VAL A 529 -29.99 15.66 31.46
N PRO A 530 -30.87 14.65 31.47
CA PRO A 530 -32.28 14.85 31.81
C PRO A 530 -32.47 15.45 33.20
N SER A 531 -33.51 16.26 33.39
CA SER A 531 -33.76 16.96 34.67
C SER A 531 -34.06 16.01 35.84
N THR A 532 -34.47 14.78 35.55
CA THR A 532 -34.77 13.76 36.57
C THR A 532 -33.76 12.61 36.41
N ALA A 533 -33.07 12.25 37.49
CA ALA A 533 -31.94 11.30 37.49
C ALA A 533 -32.27 9.89 36.94
N GLU A 534 -33.54 9.51 36.91
CA GLU A 534 -34.02 8.21 36.39
C GLU A 534 -34.72 8.33 35.03
N SER A 535 -34.92 9.54 34.52
CA SER A 535 -35.58 9.73 33.23
C SER A 535 -34.63 9.42 32.09
N ILE A 536 -35.18 8.82 31.04
CA ILE A 536 -34.50 8.66 29.75
C ILE A 536 -34.97 9.77 28.81
N PRO A 537 -34.12 10.30 27.92
CA PRO A 537 -34.58 11.13 26.82
C PRO A 537 -35.66 10.38 26.03
N SER A 538 -36.81 11.03 25.79
CA SER A 538 -38.00 10.38 25.21
C SER A 538 -37.73 9.75 23.84
N VAL A 539 -36.78 10.32 23.09
CA VAL A 539 -36.29 9.79 21.80
C VAL A 539 -35.76 8.35 21.89
N TYR A 540 -35.35 7.90 23.09
CA TYR A 540 -34.84 6.55 23.34
C TYR A 540 -35.84 5.59 23.98
N GLU A 541 -37.04 6.04 24.37
CA GLU A 541 -38.11 5.18 24.93
C GLU A 541 -38.39 3.91 24.11
N PRO A 542 -38.33 3.92 22.76
CA PRO A 542 -38.54 2.70 21.98
C PRO A 542 -37.58 1.55 22.33
N PHE A 543 -36.34 1.83 22.78
CA PHE A 543 -35.38 0.78 23.14
C PHE A 543 -35.75 0.05 24.43
N GLN A 544 -36.48 0.70 25.35
CA GLN A 544 -36.97 0.04 26.57
C GLN A 544 -38.02 -1.04 26.29
N LYS A 545 -38.65 -1.02 25.12
CA LYS A 545 -39.67 -2.01 24.71
C LYS A 545 -39.06 -3.33 24.24
N ILE A 546 -37.73 -3.40 24.07
CA ILE A 546 -37.02 -4.62 23.72
C ILE A 546 -36.75 -5.40 25.01
N SER A 547 -37.66 -6.32 25.36
CA SER A 547 -37.68 -7.02 26.66
C SER A 547 -36.57 -8.06 26.90
N ALA A 548 -35.49 -8.04 26.11
CA ALA A 548 -34.43 -9.05 26.11
C ALA A 548 -33.04 -8.50 26.46
N ALA A 549 -32.95 -7.29 27.03
CA ALA A 549 -31.66 -6.72 27.42
C ALA A 549 -30.98 -7.61 28.47
N THR A 550 -29.76 -8.05 28.18
CA THR A 550 -28.88 -8.79 29.10
C THR A 550 -28.05 -7.85 29.98
N ALA A 551 -27.88 -6.60 29.55
CA ALA A 551 -27.32 -5.51 30.36
C ALA A 551 -28.00 -4.19 30.02
N ASN A 552 -28.16 -3.33 31.03
CA ASN A 552 -28.70 -1.99 30.89
C ASN A 552 -28.09 -1.10 31.98
N SER A 553 -27.25 -0.15 31.58
CA SER A 553 -26.64 0.81 32.50
C SER A 553 -26.80 2.23 31.99
N THR A 554 -27.17 3.12 32.90
CA THR A 554 -27.26 4.56 32.64
C THR A 554 -26.19 5.28 33.45
N SER A 555 -25.51 6.23 32.83
CA SER A 555 -24.53 7.06 33.52
C SER A 555 -24.51 8.48 32.96
N THR A 556 -23.95 9.39 33.73
CA THR A 556 -23.73 10.79 33.35
C THR A 556 -22.28 11.13 33.64
N GLY A 557 -21.74 12.09 32.89
CA GLY A 557 -20.36 12.49 33.05
C GLY A 557 -19.89 13.43 31.95
N THR A 558 -18.64 13.89 32.07
CA THR A 558 -18.03 14.79 31.09
C THR A 558 -17.67 14.05 29.79
N VAL A 559 -17.27 14.80 28.75
CA VAL A 559 -16.91 14.20 27.46
C VAL A 559 -15.70 13.27 27.61
N SER A 560 -14.69 13.67 28.39
CA SER A 560 -13.51 12.84 28.68
C SER A 560 -13.88 11.51 29.35
N THR A 561 -14.88 11.50 30.24
CA THR A 561 -15.39 10.28 30.88
C THR A 561 -15.83 9.26 29.83
N PHE A 562 -16.63 9.67 28.86
CA PHE A 562 -17.22 8.74 27.90
C PHE A 562 -16.25 8.29 26.81
N ILE A 563 -15.41 9.18 26.29
CA ILE A 563 -14.46 8.76 25.24
C ILE A 563 -13.39 7.78 25.76
N ARG A 564 -13.18 7.71 27.09
CA ARG A 564 -12.34 6.68 27.74
C ARG A 564 -12.98 5.29 27.66
N ASN A 565 -14.31 5.21 27.78
CA ASN A 565 -15.05 3.94 27.70
C ASN A 565 -14.98 3.33 26.28
N PHE A 566 -14.80 4.17 25.25
CA PHE A 566 -14.66 3.76 23.86
C PHE A 566 -13.22 3.50 23.40
N SER A 567 -12.25 3.50 24.31
CA SER A 567 -10.84 3.31 24.00
C SER A 567 -10.56 1.98 23.28
N THR A 568 -10.27 2.02 21.98
CA THR A 568 -9.74 0.85 21.27
C THR A 568 -8.29 0.59 21.69
N PRO A 569 -7.95 -0.64 22.14
CA PRO A 569 -6.66 -0.91 22.75
C PRO A 569 -5.52 -0.96 21.73
N TYR A 570 -4.35 -0.47 22.15
CA TYR A 570 -3.08 -0.64 21.44
C TYR A 570 -2.65 -2.11 21.40
N GLY A 571 -1.70 -2.42 20.51
CA GLY A 571 -1.00 -3.70 20.52
C GLY A 571 -1.71 -4.82 19.76
N ARG A 572 -2.76 -4.48 19.00
CA ARG A 572 -3.44 -5.40 18.08
C ARG A 572 -3.26 -4.96 16.63
N ARG A 573 -3.49 -5.91 15.73
CA ARG A 573 -3.67 -5.68 14.30
C ARG A 573 -5.14 -5.36 14.06
N TRP A 574 -5.41 -4.50 13.10
CA TRP A 574 -6.75 -4.03 12.79
C TRP A 574 -6.94 -3.92 11.29
N THR A 575 -8.17 -4.10 10.84
CA THR A 575 -8.64 -3.61 9.54
C THR A 575 -10.00 -2.99 9.73
N TRP A 576 -10.34 -2.12 8.79
CA TRP A 576 -11.65 -1.48 8.68
C TRP A 576 -12.20 -1.74 7.28
N GLY A 577 -13.40 -1.27 7.06
CA GLY A 577 -14.11 -1.27 5.80
C GLY A 577 -15.51 -0.74 6.08
N ASN A 578 -16.07 0.09 5.21
CA ASN A 578 -17.41 0.62 5.43
C ASN A 578 -18.25 0.67 4.17
N VAL A 579 -19.56 0.49 4.35
CA VAL A 579 -20.58 0.72 3.34
C VAL A 579 -21.59 1.72 3.88
N VAL A 580 -21.99 2.68 3.07
CA VAL A 580 -23.02 3.66 3.44
C VAL A 580 -24.26 3.38 2.62
N ILE A 581 -25.40 3.28 3.31
CA ILE A 581 -26.69 2.93 2.74
C ILE A 581 -27.77 3.92 3.17
N SER A 582 -28.83 4.04 2.37
CA SER A 582 -30.06 4.70 2.79
C SER A 582 -30.58 4.05 4.06
N ALA A 583 -30.97 4.87 5.05
CA ALA A 583 -31.57 4.37 6.27
C ALA A 583 -32.95 3.73 6.02
N SER A 584 -33.57 3.89 4.85
CA SER A 584 -34.88 3.31 4.50
C SER A 584 -34.80 1.88 3.95
N PHE A 585 -33.84 1.07 4.39
CA PHE A 585 -33.71 -0.34 3.97
C PHE A 585 -34.83 -1.25 4.53
N SER A 586 -35.13 -2.33 3.82
CA SER A 586 -36.13 -3.31 4.27
C SER A 586 -35.55 -4.30 5.28
N SER A 587 -36.42 -4.93 6.07
CA SER A 587 -36.04 -6.03 6.97
C SER A 587 -35.40 -7.21 6.22
N LYS A 588 -35.82 -7.45 4.97
CA LYS A 588 -35.23 -8.48 4.10
C LYS A 588 -33.77 -8.15 3.74
N PHE A 589 -33.48 -6.89 3.37
CA PHE A 589 -32.11 -6.45 3.12
C PHE A 589 -31.25 -6.61 4.37
N LEU A 590 -31.76 -6.19 5.53
CA LEU A 590 -31.05 -6.36 6.80
C LEU A 590 -30.72 -7.82 7.08
N ALA A 591 -31.68 -8.74 6.89
CA ALA A 591 -31.45 -10.18 7.08
C ALA A 591 -30.32 -10.69 6.15
N GLU A 592 -30.28 -10.27 4.89
CA GLU A 592 -29.19 -10.65 3.97
C GLU A 592 -27.83 -10.10 4.42
N VAL A 593 -27.76 -8.86 4.92
CA VAL A 593 -26.53 -8.28 5.49
C VAL A 593 -26.04 -9.08 6.69
N MET A 594 -26.96 -9.47 7.59
CA MET A 594 -26.62 -10.27 8.76
C MET A 594 -26.12 -11.66 8.36
N THR A 595 -26.77 -12.33 7.40
CA THR A 595 -26.31 -13.61 6.87
C THR A 595 -24.91 -13.50 6.24
N LEU A 596 -24.62 -12.43 5.50
CA LEU A 596 -23.29 -12.20 4.93
C LEU A 596 -22.23 -12.01 6.02
N LEU A 597 -22.54 -11.23 7.06
CA LEU A 597 -21.67 -11.01 8.21
C LEU A 597 -21.38 -12.34 8.94
N GLU A 598 -22.43 -13.12 9.21
CA GLU A 598 -22.33 -14.40 9.89
C GLU A 598 -21.50 -15.41 9.10
N ASN A 599 -21.75 -15.55 7.80
CA ASN A 599 -20.99 -16.41 6.92
C ASN A 599 -19.50 -16.01 6.86
N ARG A 600 -19.22 -14.71 6.77
CA ARG A 600 -17.85 -14.18 6.78
C ARG A 600 -17.15 -14.52 8.10
N ASN A 601 -17.82 -14.29 9.23
CA ASN A 601 -17.25 -14.56 10.54
C ASN A 601 -16.99 -16.05 10.73
N ALA A 602 -17.97 -16.91 10.42
CA ALA A 602 -17.82 -18.37 10.49
C ALA A 602 -16.63 -18.87 9.65
N ALA A 603 -16.48 -18.37 8.42
CA ALA A 603 -15.39 -18.76 7.52
C ALA A 603 -14.00 -18.38 8.05
N MET A 604 -13.86 -17.24 8.72
CA MET A 604 -12.59 -16.83 9.34
C MET A 604 -12.28 -17.64 10.60
N LEU A 605 -13.28 -17.87 11.45
CA LEU A 605 -13.10 -18.48 12.76
C LEU A 605 -12.82 -19.99 12.67
N GLN A 606 -13.41 -20.70 11.68
CA GLN A 606 -13.16 -22.13 11.44
C GLN A 606 -11.72 -22.43 11.00
N LYS A 607 -11.03 -21.48 10.35
CA LYS A 607 -9.71 -21.69 9.71
C LYS A 607 -8.50 -21.37 10.61
N GLN A 608 -8.58 -21.65 11.92
CA GLN A 608 -7.54 -21.37 12.96
C GLN A 608 -7.59 -19.98 13.64
N GLY A 609 -8.69 -19.22 13.48
CA GLY A 609 -8.81 -17.84 13.96
C GLY A 609 -9.60 -17.62 15.25
N ALA A 610 -10.24 -18.66 15.82
CA ALA A 610 -11.27 -18.50 16.85
C ALA A 610 -10.82 -17.67 18.07
N ASP A 611 -9.65 -17.92 18.64
CA ASP A 611 -9.19 -17.18 19.83
C ASP A 611 -8.40 -15.90 19.50
N ASP A 612 -8.10 -15.65 18.22
CA ASP A 612 -7.25 -14.54 17.78
C ASP A 612 -8.06 -13.38 17.19
N ILE A 613 -9.03 -13.70 16.34
CA ILE A 613 -9.77 -12.75 15.50
C ILE A 613 -11.06 -12.33 16.20
N ALA A 614 -11.23 -11.02 16.40
CA ALA A 614 -12.43 -10.41 16.95
C ALA A 614 -13.11 -9.52 15.89
N PRO A 615 -14.12 -10.04 15.18
CA PRO A 615 -14.87 -9.27 14.20
C PRO A 615 -16.06 -8.53 14.84
N THR A 616 -16.27 -7.30 14.41
CA THR A 616 -17.41 -6.46 14.81
C THR A 616 -18.04 -5.82 13.58
N ALA A 617 -19.36 -5.60 13.60
CA ALA A 617 -20.02 -4.67 12.70
C ALA A 617 -20.57 -3.48 13.51
N LEU A 618 -20.26 -2.25 13.11
CA LEU A 618 -20.73 -1.01 13.74
C LEU A 618 -21.65 -0.25 12.79
N PHE A 619 -22.89 -0.08 13.20
CA PHE A 619 -23.90 0.76 12.55
C PHE A 619 -23.85 2.16 13.17
N GLN A 620 -23.61 3.16 12.33
CA GLN A 620 -23.48 4.56 12.71
C GLN A 620 -24.51 5.39 11.93
N PRO A 621 -25.29 6.25 12.60
CA PRO A 621 -26.36 6.98 11.95
C PRO A 621 -25.82 8.25 11.29
N ILE A 622 -26.38 8.61 10.14
CA ILE A 622 -26.18 9.90 9.50
C ILE A 622 -27.58 10.48 9.21
N PRO A 623 -28.27 10.98 10.27
CA PRO A 623 -29.62 11.50 10.18
C PRO A 623 -29.66 12.84 9.45
N LEU A 624 -30.87 13.29 9.08
CA LEU A 624 -31.06 14.51 8.29
C LEU A 624 -30.49 15.77 8.96
N ASN A 625 -30.66 15.93 10.28
CA ASN A 625 -30.12 17.07 11.02
C ASN A 625 -28.58 17.13 10.98
N VAL A 626 -27.89 15.98 10.94
CA VAL A 626 -26.43 15.94 10.74
C VAL A 626 -26.10 16.42 9.33
N LEU A 627 -26.77 15.89 8.31
CA LEU A 627 -26.55 16.30 6.91
C LEU A 627 -26.81 17.79 6.69
N GLU A 628 -27.83 18.35 7.34
CA GLU A 628 -28.13 19.79 7.33
C GLU A 628 -27.02 20.60 8.00
N ALA A 629 -26.56 20.18 9.18
CA ALA A 629 -25.50 20.87 9.90
C ALA A 629 -24.14 20.80 9.17
N MET A 630 -23.90 19.78 8.36
CA MET A 630 -22.74 19.67 7.47
C MET A 630 -22.75 20.68 6.30
N GLN A 631 -23.88 21.33 6.00
CA GLN A 631 -23.96 22.29 4.88
C GLN A 631 -23.35 23.66 5.20
N LYS A 632 -23.01 23.93 6.46
CA LYS A 632 -22.41 25.20 6.86
C LYS A 632 -21.09 25.47 6.15
N ASN A 633 -20.78 26.76 6.00
CA ASN A 633 -19.59 27.24 5.28
C ASN A 633 -19.47 26.66 3.86
N GLY A 634 -20.61 26.49 3.16
CA GLY A 634 -20.66 26.00 1.78
C GLY A 634 -20.46 24.49 1.61
N GLY A 635 -20.71 23.70 2.66
CA GLY A 635 -20.49 22.26 2.67
C GLY A 635 -19.01 21.88 2.72
N ASN A 636 -18.72 20.58 2.54
CA ASN A 636 -17.38 20.00 2.66
C ASN A 636 -17.06 19.06 1.48
N ALA A 637 -15.85 18.48 1.46
CA ALA A 637 -15.35 17.69 0.33
C ALA A 637 -16.15 16.41 0.06
N MET A 638 -16.80 15.86 1.09
CA MET A 638 -17.52 14.58 1.03
C MET A 638 -18.80 14.67 0.19
N GLY A 639 -19.35 15.87 0.01
CA GLY A 639 -20.47 16.12 -0.92
C GLY A 639 -21.84 15.60 -0.47
N LEU A 640 -21.95 15.12 0.77
CA LEU A 640 -23.21 14.69 1.34
C LEU A 640 -24.13 15.89 1.57
N LYS A 641 -25.38 15.77 1.13
CA LYS A 641 -26.47 16.75 1.23
C LYS A 641 -27.67 16.12 1.94
N PRO A 642 -28.60 16.91 2.51
CA PRO A 642 -29.83 16.37 3.08
C PRO A 642 -30.60 15.45 2.12
N SER A 643 -30.59 15.77 0.82
CA SER A 643 -31.22 14.95 -0.23
C SER A 643 -30.60 13.56 -0.43
N ASN A 644 -29.43 13.29 0.15
CA ASN A 644 -28.82 11.95 0.13
C ASN A 644 -29.36 11.05 1.23
N GLY A 645 -29.88 11.61 2.32
CA GLY A 645 -30.23 10.85 3.52
C GLY A 645 -31.72 10.79 3.85
N PRO A 646 -32.07 10.27 5.04
CA PRO A 646 -31.15 9.79 6.09
C PRO A 646 -30.33 8.56 5.65
N LEU A 647 -29.10 8.43 6.16
CA LEU A 647 -28.20 7.32 5.84
C LEU A 647 -27.79 6.56 7.11
N ILE A 648 -27.35 5.32 6.94
CA ILE A 648 -26.65 4.53 7.95
C ILE A 648 -25.33 4.04 7.33
N MET A 649 -24.24 4.25 8.06
CA MET A 649 -22.94 3.69 7.72
C MET A 649 -22.73 2.41 8.52
N ILE A 650 -22.41 1.32 7.84
CA ILE A 650 -22.01 0.06 8.45
C ILE A 650 -20.51 -0.08 8.26
N SER A 651 -19.76 -0.20 9.36
CA SER A 651 -18.31 -0.43 9.33
C SER A 651 -17.97 -1.77 9.95
N PHE A 652 -16.87 -2.38 9.49
CA PHE A 652 -16.47 -3.75 9.85
C PHE A 652 -15.09 -3.77 10.52
N PRO A 653 -14.89 -3.12 11.67
CA PRO A 653 -13.65 -3.24 12.40
C PRO A 653 -13.42 -4.70 12.78
N THR A 654 -12.24 -5.22 12.45
CA THR A 654 -11.83 -6.56 12.84
C THR A 654 -10.43 -6.46 13.42
N SER A 655 -10.21 -7.03 14.60
CA SER A 655 -8.89 -7.06 15.23
C SER A 655 -8.35 -8.49 15.33
N TRP A 656 -7.03 -8.62 15.29
CA TRP A 656 -6.32 -9.89 15.49
C TRP A 656 -4.91 -9.63 16.02
N THR A 657 -4.16 -10.68 16.38
CA THR A 657 -2.79 -10.55 16.90
C THR A 657 -1.74 -11.16 15.98
N LYS A 658 -2.06 -12.25 15.27
CA LYS A 658 -1.06 -12.99 14.48
C LYS A 658 -0.99 -12.50 13.03
N ALA A 659 0.17 -12.02 12.59
CA ALA A 659 0.38 -11.52 11.22
C ALA A 659 0.07 -12.57 10.12
N GLN A 660 0.16 -13.87 10.43
CA GLN A 660 -0.23 -14.94 9.50
C GLN A 660 -1.71 -14.89 9.07
N ASN A 661 -2.57 -14.20 9.83
CA ASN A 661 -4.00 -14.06 9.56
C ASN A 661 -4.34 -12.83 8.71
N ASP A 662 -3.36 -12.02 8.31
CA ASP A 662 -3.57 -10.77 7.57
C ASP A 662 -4.37 -10.95 6.30
N GLU A 663 -3.89 -11.79 5.37
CA GLU A 663 -4.56 -11.99 4.08
C GLU A 663 -5.96 -12.59 4.24
N LEU A 664 -6.14 -13.46 5.24
CA LEU A 664 -7.46 -14.01 5.59
C LEU A 664 -8.41 -12.87 6.00
N VAL A 665 -8.01 -12.02 6.94
CA VAL A 665 -8.87 -10.97 7.48
C VAL A 665 -9.10 -9.86 6.45
N TYR A 666 -8.07 -9.39 5.76
CA TYR A 666 -8.22 -8.38 4.71
C TYR A 666 -9.11 -8.88 3.57
N GLY A 667 -8.86 -10.10 3.07
CA GLY A 667 -9.65 -10.71 2.00
C GLY A 667 -11.11 -10.89 2.40
N ALA A 668 -11.37 -11.36 3.63
CA ALA A 668 -12.71 -11.54 4.15
C ALA A 668 -13.47 -10.22 4.32
N THR A 669 -12.82 -9.16 4.83
CA THR A 669 -13.43 -7.83 4.96
C THR A 669 -13.76 -7.22 3.60
N ARG A 670 -12.82 -7.26 2.64
CA ARG A 670 -13.04 -6.74 1.28
C ARG A 670 -14.19 -7.46 0.57
N LYS A 671 -14.24 -8.79 0.70
CA LYS A 671 -15.34 -9.58 0.16
C LYS A 671 -16.69 -9.19 0.78
N LEU A 672 -16.75 -9.06 2.11
CA LEU A 672 -17.97 -8.66 2.81
C LEU A 672 -18.47 -7.29 2.35
N VAL A 673 -17.57 -6.31 2.25
CA VAL A 673 -17.90 -4.97 1.73
C VAL A 673 -18.48 -5.08 0.33
N ALA A 674 -17.81 -5.78 -0.59
CA ALA A 674 -18.27 -5.94 -1.97
C ALA A 674 -19.63 -6.64 -2.08
N ASP A 675 -19.85 -7.71 -1.29
CA ASP A 675 -21.11 -8.45 -1.28
C ASP A 675 -22.26 -7.58 -0.75
N ILE A 676 -22.04 -6.81 0.32
CA ILE A 676 -23.03 -5.89 0.87
C ILE A 676 -23.33 -4.74 -0.10
N GLU A 677 -22.32 -4.19 -0.78
CA GLU A 677 -22.55 -3.17 -1.81
C GLU A 677 -23.39 -3.70 -2.98
N ALA A 678 -23.14 -4.94 -3.41
CA ALA A 678 -23.92 -5.59 -4.46
C ALA A 678 -25.39 -5.74 -4.04
N LYS A 679 -25.63 -6.18 -2.80
CA LYS A 679 -26.98 -6.24 -2.22
C LYS A 679 -27.62 -4.88 -2.06
N ALA A 680 -26.87 -3.88 -1.60
CA ALA A 680 -27.40 -2.53 -1.45
C ALA A 680 -27.84 -1.95 -2.81
N LYS A 681 -27.15 -2.28 -3.90
CA LYS A 681 -27.53 -1.90 -5.28
C LYS A 681 -28.80 -2.63 -5.72
N GLU A 682 -28.89 -3.94 -5.48
CA GLU A 682 -30.09 -4.76 -5.75
C GLU A 682 -31.33 -4.18 -5.06
N TYR A 683 -31.19 -3.81 -3.79
CA TYR A 683 -32.26 -3.23 -2.98
C TYR A 683 -32.45 -1.71 -3.15
N LYS A 684 -31.67 -1.07 -4.03
CA LYS A 684 -31.71 0.39 -4.32
C LYS A 684 -31.50 1.28 -3.08
N VAL A 685 -30.67 0.82 -2.14
CA VAL A 685 -30.28 1.57 -0.94
C VAL A 685 -28.80 1.95 -0.92
N TYR A 686 -28.03 1.56 -1.94
CA TYR A 686 -26.60 1.87 -2.03
C TYR A 686 -26.30 3.36 -2.18
N THR A 687 -25.29 3.84 -1.44
CA THR A 687 -24.66 5.14 -1.64
C THR A 687 -23.19 4.95 -2.00
N PRO A 688 -22.65 5.63 -3.03
CA PRO A 688 -21.24 5.49 -3.43
C PRO A 688 -20.24 6.09 -2.43
N TYR A 689 -20.73 6.81 -1.42
CA TYR A 689 -19.91 7.47 -0.42
C TYR A 689 -19.20 6.46 0.48
N VAL A 690 -17.90 6.64 0.65
CA VAL A 690 -17.06 5.86 1.58
C VAL A 690 -16.45 6.82 2.59
N TYR A 691 -16.65 6.55 3.87
CA TYR A 691 -16.06 7.37 4.92
C TYR A 691 -14.57 7.05 5.08
N MET A 692 -13.72 8.07 4.87
CA MET A 692 -12.27 7.91 4.82
C MET A 692 -11.68 7.28 6.07
N ASN A 693 -12.12 7.73 7.25
CA ASN A 693 -11.53 7.31 8.52
C ASN A 693 -11.83 5.84 8.88
N TYR A 694 -12.81 5.20 8.23
CA TYR A 694 -13.17 3.78 8.41
C TYR A 694 -13.01 2.97 7.12
N ALA A 695 -12.27 3.49 6.13
CA ALA A 695 -12.08 2.82 4.86
C ALA A 695 -10.96 1.77 4.94
N ASP A 696 -11.15 0.62 4.28
CA ASP A 696 -10.03 -0.24 3.92
C ASP A 696 -9.12 0.49 2.93
N ILE A 697 -7.82 0.17 2.94
CA ILE A 697 -6.83 0.82 2.06
C ILE A 697 -7.16 0.69 0.56
N ASN A 698 -7.95 -0.33 0.18
CA ASN A 698 -8.37 -0.55 -1.20
C ASN A 698 -9.74 0.04 -1.55
N GLN A 699 -10.48 0.61 -0.59
CA GLN A 699 -11.71 1.32 -0.92
C GLN A 699 -11.40 2.65 -1.60
N ASP A 700 -12.19 2.96 -2.62
CA ASP A 700 -12.02 4.15 -3.46
C ASP A 700 -12.69 5.38 -2.84
N VAL A 701 -12.05 5.91 -1.79
CA VAL A 701 -12.63 6.91 -0.90
C VAL A 701 -13.08 8.18 -1.64
N GLN A 702 -12.14 8.94 -2.22
CA GLN A 702 -12.48 10.26 -2.76
C GLN A 702 -13.28 10.20 -4.06
N ARG A 703 -13.22 9.11 -4.82
CA ARG A 703 -14.11 8.96 -6.00
C ARG A 703 -15.55 8.69 -5.57
N GLY A 704 -15.76 8.12 -4.39
CA GLY A 704 -17.06 8.02 -3.73
C GLY A 704 -17.72 9.36 -3.39
N TYR A 705 -16.98 10.48 -3.41
CA TYR A 705 -17.52 11.82 -3.11
C TYR A 705 -18.25 12.46 -4.30
N GLY A 706 -18.28 11.76 -5.44
CA GLY A 706 -18.87 12.24 -6.68
C GLY A 706 -17.84 12.88 -7.62
N LYS A 707 -18.14 12.82 -8.93
CA LYS A 707 -17.20 13.22 -9.99
C LYS A 707 -16.76 14.68 -9.86
N GLU A 708 -17.68 15.58 -9.55
CA GLU A 708 -17.41 17.02 -9.42
C GLU A 708 -16.49 17.30 -8.22
N ASN A 709 -16.79 16.73 -7.06
CA ASN A 709 -15.98 16.93 -5.86
C ASN A 709 -14.59 16.31 -6.01
N TYR A 710 -14.49 15.11 -6.60
CA TYR A 710 -13.19 14.50 -6.89
C TYR A 710 -12.35 15.36 -7.85
N ALA A 711 -12.94 15.84 -8.94
CA ALA A 711 -12.26 16.73 -9.88
C ALA A 711 -11.81 18.04 -9.21
N ARG A 712 -12.66 18.62 -8.33
CA ARG A 712 -12.33 19.81 -7.54
C ARG A 712 -11.16 19.54 -6.59
N LEU A 713 -11.16 18.40 -5.88
CA LEU A 713 -10.05 18.01 -5.01
C LEU A 713 -8.73 17.88 -5.79
N VAL A 714 -8.75 17.22 -6.96
CA VAL A 714 -7.57 17.10 -7.83
C VAL A 714 -7.08 18.48 -8.30
N GLY A 715 -7.98 19.36 -8.71
CA GLY A 715 -7.64 20.73 -9.12
C GLY A 715 -7.00 21.54 -7.98
N ILE A 716 -7.52 21.42 -6.76
CA ILE A 716 -6.98 22.09 -5.57
C ILE A 716 -5.61 21.52 -5.21
N ALA A 717 -5.42 20.20 -5.22
CA ALA A 717 -4.13 19.59 -4.96
C ALA A 717 -3.06 20.11 -5.94
N ARG A 718 -3.37 20.18 -7.23
CA ARG A 718 -2.47 20.75 -8.26
C ARG A 718 -2.21 22.25 -8.08
N LYS A 719 -3.19 23.01 -7.58
CA LYS A 719 -3.01 24.45 -7.29
C LYS A 719 -2.00 24.68 -6.16
N TYR A 720 -2.07 23.90 -5.08
CA TYR A 720 -1.25 24.10 -3.88
C TYR A 720 0.06 23.28 -3.89
N ASP A 721 0.16 22.28 -4.77
CA ASP A 721 1.36 21.48 -5.05
C ASP A 721 1.56 21.30 -6.57
N PRO A 722 1.90 22.37 -7.31
CA PRO A 722 2.00 22.35 -8.77
C PRO A 722 3.13 21.44 -9.30
N GLN A 723 4.10 21.11 -8.45
CA GLN A 723 5.20 20.19 -8.78
C GLN A 723 4.90 18.73 -8.38
N GLY A 724 3.74 18.47 -7.77
CA GLY A 724 3.36 17.12 -7.32
C GLY A 724 4.29 16.56 -6.23
N LYS A 725 4.96 17.40 -5.44
CA LYS A 725 5.93 16.96 -4.43
C LYS A 725 5.28 16.14 -3.32
N LEU A 726 4.11 16.53 -2.84
CA LEU A 726 3.37 15.74 -1.84
C LEU A 726 2.87 14.44 -2.48
N ALA A 727 2.38 14.49 -3.71
CA ALA A 727 1.96 13.29 -4.46
C ALA A 727 3.11 12.28 -4.67
N GLN A 728 4.33 12.76 -4.88
CA GLN A 728 5.51 11.93 -5.09
C GLN A 728 6.15 11.44 -3.77
N LEU A 729 6.35 12.35 -2.82
CA LEU A 729 7.24 12.14 -1.66
C LEU A 729 6.50 11.74 -0.39
N TRP A 730 5.29 12.26 -0.14
CA TRP A 730 4.52 11.90 1.05
C TRP A 730 3.92 10.50 0.88
N LYS A 731 4.52 9.49 1.52
CA LYS A 731 4.03 8.11 1.55
C LYS A 731 2.86 7.97 2.52
N GLY A 732 1.84 7.22 2.10
CA GLY A 732 0.60 7.06 2.84
C GLY A 732 -0.52 6.55 1.92
N TYR A 733 -1.75 6.85 2.30
CA TYR A 733 -2.97 6.26 1.76
C TYR A 733 -3.89 7.29 1.09
N PHE A 734 -4.95 6.83 0.41
CA PHE A 734 -6.00 7.65 -0.23
C PHE A 734 -5.48 8.90 -0.98
N LYS A 735 -4.50 8.72 -1.88
CA LYS A 735 -3.95 9.80 -2.71
C LYS A 735 -4.84 10.08 -3.93
N LEU A 736 -5.02 11.35 -4.28
CA LEU A 736 -5.92 11.77 -5.36
C LEU A 736 -5.44 11.43 -6.78
N ASP A 737 -4.14 11.26 -7.00
CA ASP A 737 -3.57 10.87 -8.30
C ASP A 737 -2.33 10.00 -8.05
N ARG A 738 -2.40 8.70 -8.38
CA ARG A 738 -1.25 7.77 -8.24
C ARG A 738 -0.28 7.85 -9.43
N ARG A 739 -0.56 8.72 -10.41
CA ARG A 739 0.29 8.95 -11.59
C ARG A 739 1.00 10.30 -11.43
N ALA A 740 2.02 10.33 -10.58
CA ALA A 740 2.99 11.41 -10.53
C ALA A 740 4.39 10.79 -10.36
#